data_AF-A0A3N1DB35-F1
#
_entry.id   AF-A0A3N1DB35-F1
#
_cell.length_a   1.000
_cell.length_b   1.000
_cell.length_c   1.000
_cell.angle_alpha   90.00
_cell.angle_beta   90.00
_cell.angle_gamma   90.00
#
_symmetry.space_group_name_H-M   'P 1'
#
loop_
_entity.id
_entity.type
_entity.pdbx_description
1 polymer ?
#
loop_
_entity_poly.entity_id
_entity_poly.type
_entity_poly.pdbx_seq_one_letter_code
_entity_poly.pdbx_strand_id
1 'polypeptide(L)'
;MELESTAVDGVPAFHGPGSEFAAALVFRVGRADEILATSGITHLVEHLALHGLGPAERHFNGAVGPITTTFVKQGEPEEVVRFLKSVCAALQALPAERIEAEKQVLRAEAENRSDGPVDLLAWRYGPAGPGMLGYAELGVAQQTPQSLASWAGHWFTRGNAALAMSGPIPPGLVLELPDGPRRPIAPSPSVLPWLPASMPSQLHGVALHTVVERGPAASLYREILTRRLHQALRLDRAISYSSSVSAVGQYARTLELLIGADGIGDRLPELNSAFLDEIERIATRPVTGAELEAARAAAAEALDGPDAGFSLAVGAATDTLIGAPVRTAAMIADGLARVTPDDILRVARQARDGALVTRPVKTGVAHSRYVEAPANSTVGVEGRAFHPWEADGGFLFAGPSGVTQVHGPSMGTVLFAECRGLLVWPDGARRLFGRDGVTVHIEPALYRDAEMLLALVDRGVRPETVVRMPARERTPRAEAADRPMSLDVPARTIENRQAVRERLPFLAGRYARPIHEDPELYAVLGRIRRGSVELGLPLLAATRNDAERRRQRLGSLADAVKAEALSGLRAAFPDDPDLLLWAGSAIIRDAWTIRSDSQAQYVGRDQFTRFWAVLSGAAEPLLRAATLLPHDPSPWDELQSYGRGMQLGRPVLDSYWAEITRRAPNLWIGHYNRVQVLAAKWQGSAAEVLAFAEDTAARVRPGDPLAAMVAAAHLENAVACDEGPTPYLAQPEVHFSLARAADKFNASPTPHLRRSWAHQLFGGAFHTAGDLTRARHHLRQAGWTDAEPLAWNYAPNPQRLFRLARRHTGVHRHRAPGL
;
A
#
# COMPACT_ATOMS: atom_id res chain seq x y z
N MET A 1 17.07 -23.59 39.47
CA MET A 1 17.04 -22.12 39.66
C MET A 1 15.63 -21.72 40.03
N GLU A 2 15.38 -21.35 41.28
CA GLU A 2 14.05 -20.91 41.71
C GLU A 2 13.90 -19.41 41.48
N LEU A 3 12.82 -19.04 40.79
CA LEU A 3 12.37 -17.66 40.63
C LEU A 3 11.40 -17.37 41.76
N GLU A 4 11.72 -16.41 42.61
CA GLU A 4 10.86 -16.00 43.71
C GLU A 4 10.02 -14.78 43.32
N SER A 5 8.80 -14.72 43.85
CA SER A 5 7.83 -13.67 43.58
C SER A 5 7.34 -13.08 44.91
N THR A 6 7.35 -11.75 45.00
CA THR A 6 6.88 -10.98 46.15
C THR A 6 6.28 -9.65 45.66
N ALA A 7 6.07 -8.69 46.57
CA ALA A 7 5.74 -7.32 46.23
C ALA A 7 6.53 -6.34 47.12
N VAL A 8 6.93 -5.21 46.53
CA VAL A 8 7.55 -4.07 47.24
C VAL A 8 6.62 -2.89 47.05
N ASP A 9 6.02 -2.40 48.14
CA ASP A 9 5.05 -1.30 48.13
C ASP A 9 3.93 -1.48 47.09
N GLY A 10 3.45 -2.72 46.90
CA GLY A 10 2.41 -3.07 45.93
C GLY A 10 2.88 -3.19 44.48
N VAL A 11 4.17 -2.98 44.19
CA VAL A 11 4.81 -3.30 42.90
C VAL A 11 5.18 -4.79 42.90
N PRO A 12 4.72 -5.60 41.92
CA PRO A 12 5.17 -6.98 41.77
C PRO A 12 6.68 -7.06 41.62
N ALA A 13 7.34 -7.89 42.42
CA ALA A 13 8.79 -8.02 42.43
C ALA A 13 9.20 -9.48 42.24
N PHE A 14 10.17 -9.71 41.35
CA PHE A 14 10.70 -11.02 41.02
C PHE A 14 12.20 -11.04 41.26
N HIS A 15 12.74 -12.12 41.80
CA HIS A 15 14.18 -12.26 41.93
C HIS A 15 14.68 -13.67 41.68
N GLY A 16 15.91 -13.74 41.17
CA GLY A 16 16.66 -14.97 40.94
C GLY A 16 18.16 -14.70 41.07
N PRO A 17 19.00 -15.73 41.07
CA PRO A 17 20.45 -15.56 41.18
C PRO A 17 21.02 -14.85 39.94
N GLY A 18 22.12 -14.13 40.11
CA GLY A 18 22.96 -13.62 39.02
C GLY A 18 24.40 -13.41 39.49
N SER A 19 25.30 -13.15 38.54
CA SER A 19 26.74 -13.02 38.80
C SER A 19 27.10 -11.78 39.62
N GLU A 20 26.41 -10.68 39.34
CA GLU A 20 26.50 -9.43 40.10
C GLU A 20 25.10 -8.99 40.54
N PHE A 21 25.04 -8.23 41.63
CA PHE A 21 23.77 -7.69 42.11
C PHE A 21 23.29 -6.58 41.16
N ALA A 22 22.05 -6.71 40.71
CA ALA A 22 21.44 -5.82 39.73
C ALA A 22 19.93 -5.76 39.96
N ALA A 23 19.32 -4.64 39.58
CA ALA A 23 17.88 -4.48 39.57
C ALA A 23 17.40 -3.80 38.30
N ALA A 24 16.21 -4.20 37.84
CA ALA A 24 15.51 -3.58 36.74
C ALA A 24 14.10 -3.18 37.20
N LEU A 25 13.81 -1.89 37.20
CA LEU A 25 12.46 -1.36 37.39
C LEU A 25 11.83 -1.12 36.01
N VAL A 26 10.80 -1.90 35.68
CA VAL A 26 10.15 -1.92 34.38
C VAL A 26 8.78 -1.27 34.49
N PHE A 27 8.48 -0.33 33.59
CA PHE A 27 7.16 0.26 33.42
C PHE A 27 6.56 -0.15 32.10
N ARG A 28 5.25 -0.41 32.08
CA ARG A 28 4.51 -0.67 30.83
C ARG A 28 4.21 0.68 30.15
N VAL A 29 5.20 1.23 29.47
CA VAL A 29 5.07 2.39 28.60
C VAL A 29 6.27 2.36 27.65
N GLY A 30 6.06 2.56 26.36
CA GLY A 30 7.16 2.70 25.41
C GLY A 30 6.79 3.58 24.24
N ARG A 31 7.65 3.60 23.22
CA ARG A 31 7.43 4.45 22.02
C ARG A 31 6.12 4.11 21.28
N ALA A 32 5.61 2.89 21.41
CA ALA A 32 4.37 2.46 20.79
C ALA A 32 3.11 3.06 21.43
N ASP A 33 3.22 3.59 22.65
CA ASP A 33 2.12 4.27 23.35
C ASP A 33 2.03 5.76 22.98
N GLU A 34 2.98 6.28 22.21
CA GLU A 34 3.06 7.68 21.78
C GLU A 34 2.33 7.94 20.46
N ILE A 35 2.08 9.22 20.17
CA ILE A 35 1.70 9.70 18.84
C ILE A 35 2.77 10.65 18.31
N LEU A 36 2.78 10.99 17.01
CA LEU A 36 3.78 11.90 16.44
C LEU A 36 3.88 13.24 17.19
N ALA A 37 2.77 13.79 17.67
CA ALA A 37 2.74 15.03 18.46
C ALA A 37 3.41 14.91 19.84
N THR A 38 3.54 13.71 20.37
CA THR A 38 4.17 13.44 21.68
C THR A 38 5.38 12.52 21.54
N SER A 39 5.84 12.22 20.33
CA SER A 39 6.89 11.23 20.11
C SER A 39 8.19 11.70 20.76
N GLY A 40 8.83 10.83 21.56
CA GLY A 40 10.00 11.13 22.38
C GLY A 40 9.69 11.68 23.77
N ILE A 41 8.41 11.83 24.14
CA ILE A 41 8.05 12.28 25.49
C ILE A 41 8.51 11.26 26.55
N THR A 42 8.42 9.96 26.28
CA THR A 42 8.85 8.91 27.23
C THR A 42 10.37 8.87 27.35
N HIS A 43 11.08 9.09 26.25
CA HIS A 43 12.54 9.20 26.21
C HIS A 43 13.04 10.43 26.98
N LEU A 44 12.37 11.57 26.82
CA LEU A 44 12.67 12.77 27.60
C LEU A 44 12.42 12.57 29.11
N VAL A 45 11.35 11.86 29.49
CA VAL A 45 11.08 11.52 30.90
C VAL A 45 12.18 10.62 31.47
N GLU A 46 12.67 9.66 30.69
CA GLU A 46 13.76 8.75 31.08
C GLU A 46 15.06 9.51 31.33
N HIS A 47 15.49 10.40 30.41
CA HIS A 47 16.63 11.29 30.62
C HIS A 47 16.50 12.14 31.89
N LEU A 48 15.34 12.76 32.09
CA LEU A 48 15.07 13.60 33.25
C LEU A 48 15.09 12.80 34.56
N ALA A 49 14.62 11.54 34.54
CA ALA A 49 14.64 10.66 35.70
C ALA A 49 16.06 10.21 36.07
N LEU A 50 16.98 10.13 35.11
CA LEU A 50 18.37 9.75 35.34
C LEU A 50 19.33 10.92 35.61
N HIS A 51 18.94 12.16 35.30
CA HIS A 51 19.84 13.32 35.34
C HIS A 51 20.55 13.54 36.69
N GLY A 52 19.88 13.29 37.82
CA GLY A 52 20.43 13.52 39.17
C GLY A 52 21.50 12.52 39.62
N LEU A 53 21.81 11.52 38.80
CA LEU A 53 22.76 10.44 39.08
C LEU A 53 24.08 10.75 38.34
N GLY A 54 25.06 11.31 39.05
CA GLY A 54 26.27 11.88 38.43
C GLY A 54 27.11 10.87 37.62
N PRO A 55 28.02 11.36 36.73
CA PRO A 55 28.84 10.53 35.82
C PRO A 55 29.86 9.61 36.52
N ALA A 56 29.98 9.69 37.85
CA ALA A 56 30.85 8.84 38.67
C ALA A 56 30.25 7.46 38.97
N GLU A 57 28.93 7.29 38.82
CA GLU A 57 28.27 6.00 38.98
C GLU A 57 28.26 5.24 37.66
N ARG A 58 29.34 4.50 37.35
CA ARG A 58 29.31 3.55 36.22
C ARG A 58 28.24 2.47 36.48
N HIS A 59 27.68 1.87 35.42
CA HIS A 59 26.75 0.73 35.44
C HIS A 59 25.25 1.00 35.78
N PHE A 60 24.70 2.18 35.45
CA PHE A 60 23.25 2.35 35.30
C PHE A 60 22.86 2.66 33.85
N ASN A 61 21.66 2.27 33.43
CA ASN A 61 21.12 2.57 32.12
C ASN A 61 19.59 2.70 32.18
N GLY A 62 19.03 3.59 31.35
CA GLY A 62 17.61 3.62 31.06
C GLY A 62 17.40 3.24 29.60
N ALA A 63 16.31 2.54 29.32
CA ALA A 63 15.99 2.12 27.96
C ALA A 63 14.49 2.24 27.71
N VAL A 64 14.13 3.07 26.74
CA VAL A 64 12.77 3.14 26.22
C VAL A 64 12.62 2.15 25.07
N GLY A 65 11.98 1.02 25.36
CA GLY A 65 11.61 0.02 24.36
C GLY A 65 10.31 0.36 23.63
N PRO A 66 9.78 -0.58 22.83
CA PRO A 66 8.53 -0.38 22.13
C PRO A 66 7.33 -0.23 23.06
N ILE A 67 7.22 -1.06 24.09
CA ILE A 67 6.05 -1.11 24.99
C ILE A 67 6.42 -1.00 26.48
N THR A 68 7.71 -0.96 26.79
CA THR A 68 8.22 -0.91 28.15
C THR A 68 9.38 0.06 28.26
N THR A 69 9.49 0.71 29.41
CA THR A 69 10.61 1.57 29.78
C THR A 69 11.26 0.95 31.00
N THR A 70 12.57 0.72 30.93
CA THR A 70 13.31 -0.01 31.97
C THR A 70 14.44 0.84 32.50
N PHE A 71 14.54 0.95 33.82
CA PHE A 71 15.68 1.52 34.53
C PHE A 71 16.48 0.39 35.19
N VAL A 72 17.74 0.24 34.80
CA VAL A 72 18.63 -0.83 35.30
C VAL A 72 19.82 -0.24 36.03
N LYS A 73 20.16 -0.83 37.17
CA LYS A 73 21.42 -0.56 37.89
C LYS A 73 22.07 -1.89 38.28
N GLN A 74 23.37 -1.97 38.08
CA GLN A 74 24.25 -3.03 38.56
C GLN A 74 25.27 -2.43 39.53
N GLY A 75 25.58 -3.14 40.62
CA GLY A 75 26.49 -2.66 41.67
C GLY A 75 26.08 -3.13 43.06
N GLU A 76 26.60 -2.46 44.09
CA GLU A 76 26.32 -2.85 45.48
C GLU A 76 24.83 -2.65 45.82
N PRO A 77 24.23 -3.50 46.68
CA PRO A 77 22.81 -3.41 47.02
C PRO A 77 22.36 -2.03 47.49
N GLU A 78 23.18 -1.34 48.30
CA GLU A 78 22.89 0.00 48.78
C GLU A 78 22.85 1.05 47.66
N GLU A 79 23.73 0.90 46.65
CA GLU A 79 23.75 1.76 45.47
C GLU A 79 22.51 1.53 44.61
N VAL A 80 22.10 0.28 44.43
CA VAL A 80 20.86 -0.09 43.73
C VAL A 80 19.63 0.48 44.44
N VAL A 81 19.55 0.38 45.77
CA VAL A 81 18.44 0.98 46.54
C VAL A 81 18.42 2.50 46.38
N ARG A 82 19.59 3.17 46.45
CA ARG A 82 19.70 4.62 46.27
C ARG A 82 19.26 5.03 44.87
N PHE A 83 19.71 4.31 43.84
CA PHE A 83 19.33 4.51 42.45
C PHE A 83 17.81 4.42 42.27
N LEU A 84 17.19 3.33 42.72
CA LEU A 84 15.75 3.12 42.57
C LEU A 84 14.93 4.19 43.30
N LYS A 85 15.36 4.61 44.50
CA LYS A 85 14.73 5.73 45.24
C LYS A 85 14.84 7.04 44.47
N SER A 86 16.02 7.35 43.93
CA SER A 86 16.23 8.57 43.13
C SER A 86 15.37 8.58 41.87
N VAL A 87 15.28 7.46 41.15
CA VAL A 87 14.42 7.34 39.95
C VAL A 87 12.95 7.53 40.32
N CYS A 88 12.45 6.88 41.38
CA CYS A 88 11.06 7.02 41.83
C CYS A 88 10.73 8.46 42.25
N ALA A 89 11.65 9.13 42.94
CA ALA A 89 11.48 10.54 43.32
C ALA A 89 11.47 11.47 42.10
N ALA A 90 12.40 11.27 41.15
CA ALA A 90 12.48 12.09 39.94
C ALA A 90 11.24 11.92 39.04
N LEU A 91 10.70 10.70 38.93
CA LEU A 91 9.47 10.45 38.16
C LEU A 91 8.23 11.15 38.74
N GLN A 92 8.19 11.40 40.05
CA GLN A 92 7.14 12.17 40.71
C GLN A 92 7.31 13.68 40.53
N ALA A 93 8.56 14.15 40.46
CA ALA A 93 8.90 15.56 40.35
C ALA A 93 10.08 15.75 39.39
N LEU A 94 9.77 15.79 38.09
CA LEU A 94 10.79 15.95 37.05
C LEU A 94 11.52 17.31 37.17
N PRO A 95 12.85 17.36 37.01
CA PRO A 95 13.64 18.59 37.15
C PRO A 95 13.34 19.58 36.01
N ALA A 96 12.45 20.53 36.27
CA ALA A 96 11.93 21.45 35.26
C ALA A 96 13.00 22.31 34.61
N GLU A 97 14.02 22.70 35.37
CA GLU A 97 15.17 23.48 34.93
C GLU A 97 16.08 22.76 33.93
N ARG A 98 15.96 21.43 33.83
CA ARG A 98 16.76 20.58 32.92
C ARG A 98 16.06 20.27 31.61
N ILE A 99 14.75 20.47 31.51
CA ILE A 99 13.94 20.09 30.34
C ILE A 99 14.54 20.63 29.05
N GLU A 100 14.89 21.92 28.99
CA GLU A 100 15.43 22.52 27.76
C GLU A 100 16.82 22.00 27.41
N ALA A 101 17.65 21.64 28.38
CA ALA A 101 18.96 21.05 28.13
C ALA A 101 18.81 19.62 27.57
N GLU A 102 17.96 18.79 28.16
CA GLU A 102 17.73 17.41 27.71
C GLU A 102 17.06 17.36 26.32
N LYS A 103 16.19 18.32 26.00
CA LYS A 103 15.67 18.47 24.62
C LYS A 103 16.79 18.68 23.59
N GLN A 104 17.85 19.43 23.92
CA GLN A 104 18.99 19.60 23.01
C GLN A 104 19.84 18.34 22.89
N VAL A 105 20.00 17.58 23.98
CA VAL A 105 20.70 16.28 23.97
C VAL A 105 19.99 15.31 23.02
N LEU A 106 18.68 15.12 23.20
CA LEU A 106 17.87 14.24 22.33
C LEU A 106 17.89 14.68 20.86
N ARG A 107 17.92 15.99 20.60
CA ARG A 107 18.06 16.51 19.24
C ARG A 107 19.40 16.10 18.62
N ALA A 108 20.50 16.23 19.36
CA ALA A 108 21.83 15.84 18.89
C ALA A 108 21.92 14.32 18.66
N GLU A 109 21.28 13.51 19.51
CA GLU A 109 21.16 12.05 19.30
C GLU A 109 20.37 11.72 18.03
N ALA A 110 19.26 12.43 17.78
CA ALA A 110 18.44 12.23 16.60
C ALA A 110 19.18 12.57 15.29
N GLU A 111 20.05 13.60 15.29
CA GLU A 111 20.88 13.97 14.13
C GLU A 111 21.92 12.89 13.77
N ASN A 112 22.35 12.09 14.74
CA ASN A 112 23.27 10.96 14.54
C ASN A 112 22.57 9.65 14.16
N ARG A 113 21.23 9.62 14.15
CA ARG A 113 20.47 8.40 13.85
C ARG A 113 20.37 8.20 12.34
N SER A 114 20.84 7.05 11.86
CA SER A 114 20.67 6.62 10.47
C SER A 114 19.42 5.76 10.28
N ASP A 115 18.92 5.72 9.04
CA ASP A 115 17.90 4.76 8.61
C ASP A 115 18.34 3.32 8.94
N GLY A 116 17.39 2.47 9.32
CA GLY A 116 17.69 1.15 9.86
C GLY A 116 16.59 0.13 9.61
N PRO A 117 16.84 -1.16 9.88
CA PRO A 117 15.84 -2.23 9.72
C PRO A 117 14.51 -1.97 10.45
N VAL A 118 14.52 -1.14 11.50
CA VAL A 118 13.33 -0.73 12.27
C VAL A 118 12.30 0.04 11.44
N ASP A 119 12.70 0.65 10.32
CA ASP A 119 11.81 1.43 9.45
C ASP A 119 10.72 0.57 8.78
N LEU A 120 10.94 -0.75 8.71
CA LEU A 120 9.92 -1.73 8.33
C LEU A 120 8.66 -1.64 9.20
N LEU A 121 8.79 -1.25 10.47
CA LEU A 121 7.65 -1.08 11.37
C LEU A 121 6.76 0.10 10.94
N ALA A 122 7.34 1.19 10.44
CA ALA A 122 6.57 2.33 9.94
C ALA A 122 5.74 1.95 8.71
N TRP A 123 6.28 1.10 7.82
CA TRP A 123 5.52 0.55 6.70
C TRP A 123 4.43 -0.42 7.13
N ARG A 124 4.71 -1.26 8.14
CA ARG A 124 3.75 -2.27 8.59
C ARG A 124 2.59 -1.67 9.38
N TYR A 125 2.85 -0.68 10.23
CA TYR A 125 1.87 -0.18 11.21
C TYR A 125 1.50 1.29 11.04
N GLY A 126 2.19 2.04 10.16
CA GLY A 126 2.04 3.48 10.04
C GLY A 126 2.52 4.22 11.30
N PRO A 127 2.18 5.51 11.46
CA PRO A 127 2.53 6.34 12.62
C PRO A 127 1.65 6.04 13.85
N ALA A 128 1.63 4.78 14.27
CA ALA A 128 0.91 4.29 15.43
C ALA A 128 1.54 3.00 15.96
N GLY A 129 1.41 2.76 17.27
CA GLY A 129 1.87 1.51 17.87
C GLY A 129 3.36 1.27 17.57
N PRO A 130 3.78 0.04 17.25
CA PRO A 130 5.19 -0.27 16.96
C PRO A 130 5.76 0.51 15.78
N GLY A 131 4.91 1.02 14.88
CA GLY A 131 5.38 1.84 13.76
C GLY A 131 6.04 3.14 14.20
N MET A 132 5.71 3.66 15.39
CA MET A 132 6.38 4.82 16.00
C MET A 132 7.90 4.64 16.14
N LEU A 133 8.40 3.40 16.19
CA LEU A 133 9.83 3.15 16.30
C LEU A 133 10.60 3.57 15.04
N GLY A 134 9.95 3.55 13.87
CA GLY A 134 10.49 3.98 12.58
C GLY A 134 10.28 5.47 12.28
N TYR A 135 9.75 6.26 13.23
CA TYR A 135 9.64 7.71 13.09
C TYR A 135 10.61 8.43 14.04
N ALA A 136 11.04 9.61 13.60
CA ALA A 136 11.79 10.55 14.44
C ALA A 136 10.94 11.06 15.61
N GLU A 137 11.59 11.47 16.69
CA GLU A 137 10.97 11.99 17.91
C GLU A 137 10.58 13.47 17.77
N LEU A 138 9.71 13.75 16.79
CA LEU A 138 9.32 15.10 16.36
C LEU A 138 8.56 15.89 17.45
N GLY A 139 7.91 15.21 18.39
CA GLY A 139 7.18 15.80 19.50
C GLY A 139 8.02 16.40 20.63
N VAL A 140 9.33 16.15 20.69
CA VAL A 140 10.20 16.57 21.82
C VAL A 140 10.19 18.09 22.04
N ALA A 141 10.34 18.87 20.96
CA ALA A 141 10.50 20.33 21.04
C ALA A 141 9.31 21.04 21.71
N GLN A 142 8.09 20.53 21.49
CA GLN A 142 6.85 21.15 21.98
C GLN A 142 6.43 20.71 23.39
N GLN A 143 7.18 19.80 24.03
CA GLN A 143 6.86 19.34 25.38
C GLN A 143 7.02 20.46 26.41
N THR A 144 6.10 20.49 27.36
CA THR A 144 6.06 21.47 28.46
C THR A 144 6.27 20.75 29.78
N PRO A 145 6.68 21.46 30.86
CA PRO A 145 6.72 20.85 32.19
C PRO A 145 5.40 20.18 32.58
N GLN A 146 4.26 20.79 32.21
CA GLN A 146 2.92 20.27 32.48
C GLN A 146 2.61 18.99 31.70
N SER A 147 2.95 18.94 30.40
CA SER A 147 2.71 17.73 29.60
C SER A 147 3.59 16.58 30.06
N LEU A 148 4.85 16.85 30.43
CA LEU A 148 5.77 15.85 31.00
C LEU A 148 5.28 15.31 32.34
N ALA A 149 4.87 16.18 33.27
CA ALA A 149 4.31 15.77 34.55
C ALA A 149 3.01 14.97 34.38
N SER A 150 2.14 15.38 33.45
CA SER A 150 0.92 14.64 33.12
C SER A 150 1.23 13.26 32.53
N TRP A 151 2.24 13.15 31.67
CA TRP A 151 2.66 11.87 31.11
C TRP A 151 3.26 10.97 32.19
N ALA A 152 4.18 11.51 32.99
CA ALA A 152 4.81 10.80 34.09
C ALA A 152 3.76 10.23 35.08
N GLY A 153 2.85 11.08 35.55
CA GLY A 153 1.77 10.67 36.47
C GLY A 153 0.75 9.72 35.85
N HIS A 154 0.62 9.67 34.52
CA HIS A 154 -0.29 8.73 33.85
C HIS A 154 0.31 7.32 33.71
N TRP A 155 1.62 7.24 33.44
CA TRP A 155 2.30 6.02 32.99
C TRP A 155 3.24 5.42 34.04
N PHE A 156 3.94 6.23 34.84
CA PHE A 156 4.94 5.79 35.81
C PHE A 156 4.31 5.63 37.19
N THR A 157 3.35 4.71 37.27
CA THR A 157 2.53 4.45 38.48
C THR A 157 2.76 3.06 39.03
N ARG A 158 2.48 2.85 40.31
CA ARG A 158 2.64 1.57 41.03
C ARG A 158 2.02 0.37 40.30
N GLY A 159 0.76 0.46 39.85
CA GLY A 159 0.09 -0.65 39.16
C GLY A 159 0.59 -0.92 37.73
N ASN A 160 1.38 0.01 37.18
CA ASN A 160 1.97 -0.08 35.84
C ASN A 160 3.49 -0.38 35.88
N ALA A 161 4.02 -0.75 37.05
CA ALA A 161 5.42 -1.09 37.30
C ALA A 161 5.60 -2.57 37.71
N ALA A 162 6.80 -3.10 37.48
CA ALA A 162 7.27 -4.38 38.02
C ALA A 162 8.79 -4.31 38.26
N LEU A 163 9.27 -4.98 39.31
CA LEU A 163 10.67 -5.01 39.71
C LEU A 163 11.27 -6.40 39.43
N ALA A 164 12.48 -6.43 38.89
CA ALA A 164 13.30 -7.64 38.78
C ALA A 164 14.64 -7.42 39.48
N MET A 165 15.15 -8.43 40.20
CA MET A 165 16.43 -8.35 40.91
C MET A 165 17.28 -9.63 40.75
N SER A 166 18.60 -9.42 40.74
CA SER A 166 19.64 -10.44 40.78
C SER A 166 20.02 -10.71 42.24
N GLY A 167 19.15 -11.40 42.98
CA GLY A 167 19.28 -11.65 44.42
C GLY A 167 18.07 -11.16 45.25
N PRO A 168 18.04 -11.47 46.56
CA PRO A 168 16.92 -11.12 47.43
C PRO A 168 16.72 -9.61 47.52
N ILE A 169 15.47 -9.20 47.76
CA ILE A 169 15.12 -7.78 47.91
C ILE A 169 15.86 -7.18 49.12
N PRO A 170 16.66 -6.10 48.95
CA PRO A 170 17.36 -5.47 50.06
C PRO A 170 16.39 -4.92 51.11
N PRO A 171 16.68 -5.08 52.42
CA PRO A 171 15.82 -4.56 53.47
C PRO A 171 15.73 -3.03 53.40
N GLY A 172 14.51 -2.49 53.55
CA GLY A 172 14.27 -1.04 53.51
C GLY A 172 14.27 -0.42 52.10
N LEU A 173 14.22 -1.24 51.05
CA LEU A 173 13.85 -0.76 49.71
C LEU A 173 12.40 -0.23 49.77
N VAL A 174 12.24 1.01 49.32
CA VAL A 174 10.94 1.68 49.20
C VAL A 174 10.82 2.20 47.77
N LEU A 175 9.71 1.89 47.11
CA LEU A 175 9.36 2.36 45.77
C LEU A 175 8.22 3.37 45.90
N GLU A 176 8.58 4.62 46.15
CA GLU A 176 7.63 5.73 46.22
C GLU A 176 7.10 6.06 44.82
N LEU A 177 6.07 5.33 44.39
CA LEU A 177 5.38 5.56 43.13
C LEU A 177 3.92 5.95 43.39
N PRO A 178 3.36 6.86 42.57
CA PRO A 178 1.96 7.24 42.68
C PRO A 178 1.06 6.05 42.33
N ASP A 179 -0.13 6.02 42.93
CA ASP A 179 -1.15 5.04 42.60
C ASP A 179 -1.66 5.21 41.17
N GLY A 180 -1.91 4.09 40.49
CA GLY A 180 -2.46 4.08 39.15
C GLY A 180 -2.65 2.65 38.62
N PRO A 181 -3.55 2.44 37.66
CA PRO A 181 -3.83 1.12 37.11
C PRO A 181 -2.75 0.67 36.11
N ARG A 182 -2.58 -0.64 35.96
CA ARG A 182 -1.91 -1.20 34.77
C ARG A 182 -2.67 -0.76 33.53
N ARG A 183 -2.02 -0.16 32.53
CA ARG A 183 -2.72 0.14 31.27
C ARG A 183 -2.55 -0.99 30.25
N PRO A 184 -3.53 -1.19 29.37
CA PRO A 184 -3.46 -2.22 28.36
C PRO A 184 -2.54 -1.80 27.21
N ILE A 185 -2.09 -2.78 26.43
CA ILE A 185 -1.42 -2.54 25.15
C ILE A 185 -2.50 -2.44 24.08
N ALA A 186 -2.48 -1.36 23.29
CA ALA A 186 -3.42 -1.19 22.19
C ALA A 186 -3.10 -2.18 21.05
N PRO A 187 -4.11 -2.86 20.47
CA PRO A 187 -3.92 -3.67 19.28
C PRO A 187 -3.36 -2.84 18.13
N SER A 188 -2.31 -3.33 17.48
CA SER A 188 -1.65 -2.67 16.35
C SER A 188 -1.73 -3.57 15.12
N PRO A 189 -2.87 -3.56 14.39
CA PRO A 189 -2.99 -4.35 13.16
C PRO A 189 -2.07 -3.77 12.07
N SER A 190 -1.60 -4.64 11.18
CA SER A 190 -0.88 -4.21 9.98
C SER A 190 -1.78 -3.30 9.13
N VAL A 191 -1.24 -2.18 8.66
CA VAL A 191 -1.90 -1.28 7.70
C VAL A 191 -1.68 -1.73 6.25
N LEU A 192 -0.73 -2.67 6.02
CA LEU A 192 -0.52 -3.26 4.72
C LEU A 192 -1.73 -4.13 4.32
N PRO A 193 -2.28 -3.94 3.10
CA PRO A 193 -3.45 -4.68 2.63
C PRO A 193 -3.15 -6.15 2.28
N TRP A 194 -1.88 -6.50 2.07
CA TRP A 194 -1.44 -7.86 1.78
C TRP A 194 -0.08 -8.16 2.41
N LEU A 195 0.11 -9.43 2.76
CA LEU A 195 1.37 -10.03 3.16
C LEU A 195 1.45 -11.43 2.52
N PRO A 196 2.66 -11.91 2.18
CA PRO A 196 3.93 -11.24 2.38
C PRO A 196 4.19 -10.14 1.35
N ALA A 197 4.88 -9.09 1.77
CA ALA A 197 5.14 -7.91 0.96
C ALA A 197 6.63 -7.55 0.88
N SER A 198 7.02 -6.79 -0.14
CA SER A 198 8.37 -6.26 -0.30
C SER A 198 8.37 -4.75 -0.53
N MET A 199 9.39 -4.05 -0.04
CA MET A 199 9.55 -2.61 -0.22
C MET A 199 10.97 -2.24 -0.65
N PRO A 200 11.16 -1.30 -1.58
CA PRO A 200 12.48 -0.82 -1.95
C PRO A 200 13.15 -0.10 -0.77
N SER A 201 14.43 -0.38 -0.54
CA SER A 201 15.19 0.16 0.59
C SER A 201 16.60 0.56 0.18
N GLN A 202 17.12 1.59 0.85
CA GLN A 202 18.51 2.05 0.74
C GLN A 202 19.44 1.43 1.79
N LEU A 203 18.93 0.51 2.62
CA LEU A 203 19.74 -0.18 3.62
C LEU A 203 20.96 -0.84 2.98
N HIS A 204 22.10 -0.73 3.66
CA HIS A 204 23.33 -1.46 3.34
C HIS A 204 23.23 -2.93 3.80
N GLY A 205 22.21 -3.63 3.32
CA GLY A 205 21.85 -4.99 3.73
C GLY A 205 20.42 -5.35 3.37
N VAL A 206 19.93 -6.42 3.99
CA VAL A 206 18.55 -6.92 3.84
C VAL A 206 17.92 -7.11 5.20
N ALA A 207 16.63 -6.86 5.29
CA ALA A 207 15.86 -6.97 6.52
C ALA A 207 14.46 -7.52 6.24
N LEU A 208 13.91 -8.22 7.22
CA LEU A 208 12.58 -8.79 7.21
C LEU A 208 11.95 -8.61 8.58
N HIS A 209 10.73 -8.07 8.59
CA HIS A 209 9.88 -8.04 9.78
C HIS A 209 8.74 -9.05 9.66
N THR A 210 8.45 -9.76 10.74
CA THR A 210 7.32 -10.69 10.79
C THR A 210 6.76 -10.84 12.19
N VAL A 211 5.54 -11.37 12.29
CA VAL A 211 4.84 -11.61 13.55
C VAL A 211 4.55 -13.10 13.68
N VAL A 212 5.08 -13.72 14.73
CA VAL A 212 4.86 -15.13 15.02
C VAL A 212 4.11 -15.32 16.33
N GLU A 213 3.49 -16.49 16.51
CA GLU A 213 2.95 -16.90 17.80
C GLU A 213 4.07 -16.96 18.84
N ARG A 214 3.82 -16.40 20.01
CA ARG A 214 4.79 -16.42 21.11
C ARG A 214 4.79 -17.79 21.78
N GLY A 215 5.95 -18.43 21.85
CA GLY A 215 6.10 -19.70 22.57
C GLY A 215 7.48 -20.33 22.41
N PRO A 216 7.72 -21.51 23.00
CA PRO A 216 9.01 -22.21 22.94
C PRO A 216 9.47 -22.49 21.50
N ALA A 217 8.55 -22.83 20.60
CA ALA A 217 8.85 -23.06 19.19
C ALA A 217 9.38 -21.79 18.49
N ALA A 218 8.87 -20.61 18.83
CA ALA A 218 9.38 -19.35 18.29
C ALA A 218 10.79 -19.03 18.79
N SER A 219 11.09 -19.33 20.06
CA SER A 219 12.46 -19.19 20.60
C SER A 219 13.45 -20.10 19.85
N LEU A 220 13.11 -21.37 19.67
CA LEU A 220 13.97 -22.32 18.95
C LEU A 220 14.08 -21.99 17.46
N TYR A 221 13.00 -21.52 16.83
CA TYR A 221 13.03 -21.05 15.45
C TYR A 221 14.05 -19.90 15.26
N ARG A 222 14.09 -18.93 16.18
CA ARG A 222 15.07 -17.82 16.12
C ARG A 222 16.51 -18.31 16.20
N GLU A 223 16.78 -19.24 17.12
CA GLU A 223 18.11 -19.82 17.29
C GLU A 223 18.55 -20.59 16.03
N ILE A 224 17.68 -21.46 15.50
CA ILE A 224 17.94 -22.24 14.29
C ILE A 224 18.18 -21.29 13.10
N LEU A 225 17.29 -20.31 12.90
CA LEU A 225 17.41 -19.37 11.79
C LEU A 225 18.70 -18.54 11.88
N THR A 226 19.10 -18.09 13.08
CA THR A 226 20.36 -17.36 13.29
C THR A 226 21.54 -18.18 12.82
N ARG A 227 21.63 -19.45 13.22
CA ARG A 227 22.71 -20.36 12.79
C ARG A 227 22.71 -20.60 11.30
N ARG A 228 21.53 -20.83 10.70
CA ARG A 228 21.42 -21.09 9.27
C ARG A 228 21.79 -19.88 8.42
N LEU A 229 21.35 -18.68 8.80
CA LEU A 229 21.74 -17.44 8.12
C LEU A 229 23.25 -17.19 8.26
N HIS A 230 23.81 -17.41 9.45
CA HIS A 230 25.26 -17.31 9.63
C HIS A 230 26.02 -18.30 8.72
N GLN A 231 25.63 -19.57 8.70
CA GLN A 231 26.25 -20.56 7.81
C GLN A 231 26.11 -20.16 6.33
N ALA A 232 24.90 -19.89 5.87
CA ALA A 232 24.61 -19.66 4.47
C ALA A 232 25.19 -18.36 3.92
N LEU A 233 25.19 -17.28 4.71
CA LEU A 233 25.56 -15.94 4.24
C LEU A 233 27.02 -15.60 4.57
N ARG A 234 27.50 -15.98 5.76
CA ARG A 234 28.87 -15.67 6.20
C ARG A 234 29.86 -16.75 5.76
N LEU A 235 29.60 -18.01 6.13
CA LEU A 235 30.59 -19.08 5.98
C LEU A 235 30.64 -19.64 4.56
N ASP A 236 29.48 -19.94 3.96
CA ASP A 236 29.41 -20.59 2.64
C ASP A 236 29.66 -19.61 1.48
N ARG A 237 29.20 -18.36 1.60
CA ARG A 237 29.17 -17.37 0.49
C ARG A 237 30.00 -16.11 0.70
N ALA A 238 30.38 -15.81 1.95
CA ALA A 238 31.08 -14.59 2.34
C ALA A 238 30.43 -13.29 1.79
N ILE A 239 29.10 -13.19 1.87
CA ILE A 239 28.29 -12.04 1.39
C ILE A 239 27.78 -11.12 2.48
N SER A 240 27.79 -11.57 3.73
CA SER A 240 27.43 -10.81 4.92
C SER A 240 28.49 -11.03 5.98
N TYR A 241 28.74 -10.02 6.82
CA TYR A 241 29.59 -10.12 8.00
C TYR A 241 28.76 -10.52 9.23
N SER A 242 27.60 -9.89 9.41
CA SER A 242 26.70 -10.12 10.53
C SER A 242 25.26 -10.36 10.07
N SER A 243 24.64 -11.36 10.68
CA SER A 243 23.20 -11.60 10.58
C SER A 243 22.59 -11.65 11.97
N SER A 244 21.33 -11.24 12.08
CA SER A 244 20.63 -11.13 13.36
C SER A 244 19.19 -11.58 13.24
N VAL A 245 18.68 -12.22 14.29
CA VAL A 245 17.27 -12.56 14.49
C VAL A 245 16.84 -12.07 15.86
N SER A 246 16.36 -10.83 15.90
CA SER A 246 16.00 -10.15 17.15
C SER A 246 14.49 -10.16 17.35
N ALA A 247 14.05 -10.24 18.61
CA ALA A 247 12.68 -9.91 18.97
C ALA A 247 12.60 -8.41 19.24
N VAL A 248 11.86 -7.69 18.42
CA VAL A 248 11.70 -6.23 18.55
C VAL A 248 10.44 -5.85 19.32
N GLY A 249 9.49 -6.77 19.49
CA GLY A 249 8.29 -6.55 20.29
C GLY A 249 7.77 -7.86 20.86
N GLN A 250 7.39 -7.86 22.13
CA GLN A 250 6.88 -9.04 22.82
C GLN A 250 5.53 -8.73 23.46
N TYR A 251 4.50 -9.47 23.06
CA TYR A 251 3.14 -9.30 23.57
C TYR A 251 2.67 -10.56 24.28
N ALA A 252 1.45 -10.51 24.83
CA ALA A 252 0.87 -11.65 25.52
C ALA A 252 0.84 -12.93 24.66
N ARG A 253 0.57 -12.81 23.35
CA ARG A 253 0.37 -13.95 22.43
C ARG A 253 1.28 -13.97 21.22
N THR A 254 1.92 -12.85 20.90
CA THR A 254 2.71 -12.71 19.67
C THR A 254 4.10 -12.20 19.97
N LEU A 255 5.02 -12.52 19.08
CA LEU A 255 6.40 -12.07 19.07
C LEU A 255 6.69 -11.45 17.71
N GLU A 256 7.19 -10.22 17.72
CA GLU A 256 7.65 -9.54 16.51
C GLU A 256 9.13 -9.78 16.31
N LEU A 257 9.47 -10.33 15.15
CA LEU A 257 10.84 -10.63 14.78
C LEU A 257 11.32 -9.63 13.74
N LEU A 258 12.52 -9.09 13.97
CA LEU A 258 13.28 -8.35 12.99
C LEU A 258 14.54 -9.17 12.68
N ILE A 259 14.58 -9.64 11.44
CA ILE A 259 15.63 -10.49 10.90
C ILE A 259 16.42 -9.63 9.92
N GLY A 260 17.74 -9.60 10.01
CA GLY A 260 18.55 -8.80 9.10
C GLY A 260 19.92 -9.40 8.84
N ALA A 261 20.51 -8.99 7.73
CA ALA A 261 21.89 -9.27 7.37
C ALA A 261 22.51 -8.04 6.71
N ASP A 262 23.72 -7.69 7.12
CA ASP A 262 24.48 -6.62 6.48
C ASP A 262 25.02 -7.06 5.11
N GLY A 263 25.24 -6.10 4.22
CA GLY A 263 25.70 -6.37 2.87
C GLY A 263 26.42 -5.18 2.26
N ILE A 264 27.30 -5.47 1.30
CA ILE A 264 28.11 -4.45 0.63
C ILE A 264 27.74 -4.38 -0.85
N GLY A 265 27.41 -3.17 -1.30
CA GLY A 265 27.38 -2.74 -2.70
C GLY A 265 26.70 -3.70 -3.67
N ASP A 266 27.49 -4.21 -4.60
CA ASP A 266 27.14 -4.96 -5.81
C ASP A 266 26.72 -6.41 -5.53
N ARG A 267 26.94 -6.93 -4.32
CA ARG A 267 26.47 -8.27 -3.90
C ARG A 267 25.10 -8.26 -3.21
N LEU A 268 24.47 -7.10 -3.04
CA LEU A 268 23.14 -7.00 -2.43
C LEU A 268 22.04 -7.84 -3.12
N PRO A 269 21.99 -7.96 -4.46
CA PRO A 269 21.01 -8.85 -5.11
C PRO A 269 21.21 -10.33 -4.73
N GLU A 270 22.47 -10.79 -4.67
CA GLU A 270 22.85 -12.15 -4.26
C GLU A 270 22.50 -12.39 -2.79
N LEU A 271 22.83 -11.43 -1.91
CA LEU A 271 22.46 -11.45 -0.49
C LEU A 271 20.96 -11.57 -0.29
N ASN A 272 20.17 -10.75 -0.99
CA ASN A 272 18.72 -10.77 -0.89
C ASN A 272 18.13 -12.13 -1.30
N SER A 273 18.61 -12.72 -2.40
CA SER A 273 18.18 -14.05 -2.82
C SER A 273 18.55 -15.11 -1.79
N ALA A 274 19.82 -15.17 -1.37
CA ALA A 274 20.30 -16.20 -0.44
C ALA A 274 19.63 -16.11 0.94
N PHE A 275 19.34 -14.89 1.40
CA PHE A 275 18.60 -14.63 2.63
C PHE A 275 17.16 -15.14 2.55
N LEU A 276 16.44 -14.80 1.47
CA LEU A 276 15.06 -15.24 1.26
C LEU A 276 14.95 -16.75 1.02
N ASP A 277 15.94 -17.35 0.35
CA ASP A 277 16.01 -18.78 0.12
C ASP A 277 16.08 -19.58 1.43
N GLU A 278 16.77 -19.06 2.45
CA GLU A 278 16.81 -19.72 3.76
C GLU A 278 15.47 -19.64 4.49
N ILE A 279 14.79 -18.49 4.42
CA ILE A 279 13.44 -18.32 4.97
C ILE A 279 12.45 -19.28 4.29
N GLU A 280 12.49 -19.41 2.97
CA GLU A 280 11.63 -20.36 2.24
C GLU A 280 12.01 -21.82 2.55
N ARG A 281 13.31 -22.13 2.70
CA ARG A 281 13.79 -23.48 3.01
C ARG A 281 13.27 -23.99 4.34
N ILE A 282 13.39 -23.20 5.41
CA ILE A 282 12.87 -23.59 6.74
C ILE A 282 11.33 -23.64 6.78
N ALA A 283 10.63 -22.91 5.90
CA ALA A 283 9.17 -22.92 5.79
C ALA A 283 8.61 -24.06 4.89
N THR A 284 9.46 -24.72 4.11
CA THR A 284 9.06 -25.79 3.17
C THR A 284 9.56 -27.18 3.58
N ARG A 285 10.65 -27.25 4.35
CA ARG A 285 11.25 -28.51 4.81
C ARG A 285 11.38 -28.52 6.34
N PRO A 286 10.92 -29.58 7.03
CA PRO A 286 11.18 -29.73 8.46
C PRO A 286 12.67 -29.63 8.78
N VAL A 287 13.00 -29.02 9.92
CA VAL A 287 14.36 -29.04 10.45
C VAL A 287 14.77 -30.46 10.83
N THR A 288 16.07 -30.75 10.75
CA THR A 288 16.54 -32.07 11.17
C THR A 288 16.46 -32.23 12.69
N GLY A 289 16.36 -33.47 13.18
CA GLY A 289 16.41 -33.74 14.62
C GLY A 289 17.69 -33.23 15.27
N ALA A 290 18.84 -33.35 14.58
CA ALA A 290 20.12 -32.86 15.07
C ALA A 290 20.16 -31.32 15.22
N GLU A 291 19.61 -30.57 14.25
CA GLU A 291 19.51 -29.11 14.35
C GLU A 291 18.62 -28.69 15.52
N LEU A 292 17.49 -29.37 15.71
CA LEU A 292 16.57 -29.07 16.80
C LEU A 292 17.20 -29.35 18.16
N GLU A 293 17.87 -30.48 18.33
CA GLU A 293 18.59 -30.82 19.57
C GLU A 293 19.73 -29.83 19.85
N ALA A 294 20.47 -29.40 18.82
CA ALA A 294 21.52 -28.40 18.99
C ALA A 294 20.96 -27.03 19.43
N ALA A 295 19.77 -26.65 18.94
CA ALA A 295 19.10 -25.42 19.39
C ALA A 295 18.54 -25.56 20.82
N ARG A 296 18.00 -26.73 21.18
CA ARG A 296 17.57 -27.03 22.56
C ARG A 296 18.72 -27.00 23.54
N ALA A 297 19.86 -27.58 23.19
CA ALA A 297 21.06 -27.58 24.02
C ALA A 297 21.53 -26.15 24.31
N ALA A 298 21.58 -25.28 23.30
CA ALA A 298 21.96 -23.88 23.51
C ALA A 298 20.92 -23.09 24.32
N ALA A 299 19.63 -23.37 24.12
CA ALA A 299 18.58 -22.77 24.95
C ALA A 299 18.65 -23.24 26.41
N ALA A 300 19.05 -24.49 26.66
CA ALA A 300 19.27 -25.02 28.00
C ALA A 300 20.52 -24.38 28.66
N GLU A 301 21.63 -24.28 27.92
CA GLU A 301 22.84 -23.59 28.38
C GLU A 301 22.56 -22.13 28.78
N ALA A 302 21.73 -21.43 28.00
CA ALA A 302 21.30 -20.07 28.36
C ALA A 302 20.45 -19.99 29.64
N LEU A 303 19.73 -21.07 30.01
CA LEU A 303 18.97 -21.15 31.27
C LEU A 303 19.84 -21.50 32.48
N ASP A 304 21.00 -22.09 32.25
CA ASP A 304 21.97 -22.48 33.28
C ASP A 304 23.12 -21.46 33.44
N GLY A 305 23.15 -20.43 32.58
CA GLY A 305 24.15 -19.37 32.61
C GLY A 305 24.14 -18.54 33.91
N PRO A 306 25.25 -17.86 34.23
CA PRO A 306 25.45 -17.19 35.52
C PRO A 306 24.41 -16.09 35.80
N ASP A 307 23.86 -15.44 34.77
CA ASP A 307 22.83 -14.37 34.88
C ASP A 307 21.42 -14.82 34.46
N ALA A 308 21.20 -16.14 34.31
CA ALA A 308 19.92 -16.65 33.86
C ALA A 308 18.79 -16.34 34.86
N GLY A 309 19.08 -16.28 36.16
CA GLY A 309 18.07 -15.99 37.19
C GLY A 309 17.57 -14.55 37.12
N PHE A 310 18.48 -13.60 36.93
CA PHE A 310 18.11 -12.21 36.67
C PHE A 310 17.34 -12.06 35.35
N SER A 311 17.77 -12.75 34.29
CA SER A 311 17.08 -12.73 32.99
C SER A 311 15.65 -13.29 33.09
N LEU A 312 15.45 -14.35 33.87
CA LEU A 312 14.12 -14.91 34.18
C LEU A 312 13.27 -13.92 34.98
N ALA A 313 13.85 -13.22 35.96
CA ALA A 313 13.15 -12.19 36.73
C ALA A 313 12.70 -11.02 35.86
N VAL A 314 13.55 -10.52 34.95
CA VAL A 314 13.19 -9.48 33.98
C VAL A 314 12.09 -9.97 33.03
N GLY A 315 12.18 -11.23 32.58
CA GLY A 315 11.14 -11.88 31.78
C GLY A 315 9.80 -11.97 32.51
N ALA A 316 9.80 -12.32 33.80
CA ALA A 316 8.60 -12.41 34.64
C ALA A 316 7.96 -11.04 34.92
N ALA A 317 8.79 -10.02 35.18
CA ALA A 317 8.35 -8.63 35.31
C ALA A 317 7.64 -8.17 34.02
N THR A 318 8.28 -8.41 32.86
CA THR A 318 7.70 -8.07 31.55
C THR A 318 6.42 -8.86 31.28
N ASP A 319 6.41 -10.18 31.54
CA ASP A 319 5.25 -11.05 31.33
C ASP A 319 4.05 -10.58 32.15
N THR A 320 4.28 -10.21 33.41
CA THR A 320 3.27 -9.62 34.28
C THR A 320 2.69 -8.34 33.66
N LEU A 321 3.54 -7.42 33.22
CA LEU A 321 3.13 -6.12 32.68
C LEU A 321 2.34 -6.23 31.38
N ILE A 322 2.67 -7.18 30.50
CA ILE A 322 1.96 -7.40 29.23
C ILE A 322 0.75 -8.33 29.37
N GLY A 323 0.45 -8.81 30.58
CA GLY A 323 -0.67 -9.72 30.85
C GLY A 323 -0.44 -11.16 30.36
N ALA A 324 0.83 -11.57 30.22
CA ALA A 324 1.22 -12.94 29.95
C ALA A 324 1.40 -13.73 31.26
N PRO A 325 1.25 -15.07 31.23
CA PRO A 325 1.58 -15.90 32.37
C PRO A 325 3.09 -15.88 32.65
N VAL A 326 3.45 -15.69 33.93
CA VAL A 326 4.84 -15.83 34.40
C VAL A 326 5.28 -17.28 34.26
N ARG A 327 6.51 -17.49 33.78
CA ARG A 327 7.07 -18.82 33.51
C ARG A 327 8.33 -19.04 34.33
N THR A 328 8.42 -20.19 34.98
CA THR A 328 9.63 -20.61 35.69
C THR A 328 10.65 -21.22 34.73
N ALA A 329 11.91 -21.37 35.17
CA ALA A 329 12.95 -22.06 34.41
C ALA A 329 12.50 -23.47 33.96
N ALA A 330 11.86 -24.23 34.88
CA ALA A 330 11.36 -25.57 34.60
C ALA A 330 10.24 -25.57 33.56
N MET A 331 9.31 -24.62 33.61
CA MET A 331 8.24 -24.48 32.60
C MET A 331 8.81 -24.14 31.22
N ILE A 332 9.84 -23.29 31.16
CA ILE A 332 10.51 -22.96 29.89
C ILE A 332 11.23 -24.20 29.35
N ALA A 333 11.99 -24.90 30.20
CA ALA A 333 12.71 -26.12 29.80
C ALA A 333 11.76 -27.23 29.30
N ASP A 334 10.66 -27.52 30.01
CA ASP A 334 9.64 -28.48 29.58
C ASP A 334 9.00 -28.06 28.26
N GLY A 335 8.68 -26.76 28.11
CA GLY A 335 8.16 -26.21 26.88
C GLY A 335 9.10 -26.40 25.69
N LEU A 336 10.40 -26.17 25.86
CA LEU A 336 11.43 -26.34 24.82
C LEU A 336 11.61 -27.83 24.46
N ALA A 337 11.59 -28.73 25.45
CA ALA A 337 11.72 -30.17 25.27
C ALA A 337 10.56 -30.82 24.51
N ARG A 338 9.38 -30.18 24.50
CA ARG A 338 8.19 -30.66 23.77
C ARG A 338 8.12 -30.21 22.31
N VAL A 339 8.91 -29.21 21.89
CA VAL A 339 8.83 -28.63 20.53
C VAL A 339 9.23 -29.67 19.48
N THR A 340 8.41 -29.89 18.47
CA THR A 340 8.72 -30.84 17.38
C THR A 340 9.28 -30.11 16.15
N PRO A 341 9.90 -30.82 15.18
CA PRO A 341 10.24 -30.22 13.88
C PRO A 341 9.04 -29.61 13.15
N ASP A 342 7.84 -30.17 13.31
CA ASP A 342 6.60 -29.65 12.72
C ASP A 342 6.17 -28.32 13.36
N ASP A 343 6.40 -28.14 14.67
CA ASP A 343 6.17 -26.86 15.34
C ASP A 343 7.08 -25.76 14.77
N ILE A 344 8.35 -26.07 14.52
CA ILE A 344 9.28 -25.14 13.88
C ILE A 344 8.83 -24.81 12.46
N LEU A 345 8.42 -25.82 11.68
CA LEU A 345 7.89 -25.63 10.33
C LEU A 345 6.65 -24.73 10.31
N ARG A 346 5.76 -24.88 11.30
CA ARG A 346 4.57 -24.02 11.48
C ARG A 346 4.96 -22.57 11.77
N VAL A 347 5.89 -22.34 12.70
CA VAL A 347 6.40 -20.98 12.98
C VAL A 347 7.09 -20.40 11.75
N ALA A 348 7.88 -21.18 11.04
CA ALA A 348 8.57 -20.75 9.81
C ALA A 348 7.58 -20.35 8.70
N ARG A 349 6.48 -21.08 8.53
CA ARG A 349 5.41 -20.70 7.59
C ARG A 349 4.73 -19.41 8.01
N GLN A 350 4.41 -19.25 9.30
CA GLN A 350 3.86 -17.99 9.81
C GLN A 350 4.82 -16.82 9.56
N ALA A 351 6.12 -17.02 9.84
CA ALA A 351 7.16 -16.02 9.62
C ALA A 351 7.24 -15.59 8.14
N ARG A 352 7.29 -16.56 7.22
CA ARG A 352 7.33 -16.33 5.77
C ARG A 352 6.06 -15.67 5.24
N ASP A 353 4.88 -16.18 5.62
CA ASP A 353 3.60 -15.73 5.06
C ASP A 353 3.19 -14.35 5.62
N GLY A 354 3.67 -13.99 6.82
CA GLY A 354 3.48 -12.68 7.44
C GLY A 354 4.62 -11.67 7.21
N ALA A 355 5.56 -11.97 6.30
CA ALA A 355 6.78 -11.20 6.13
C ALA A 355 6.58 -9.87 5.38
N LEU A 356 7.22 -8.81 5.87
CA LEU A 356 7.55 -7.62 5.10
C LEU A 356 9.06 -7.55 4.94
N VAL A 357 9.56 -7.57 3.70
CA VAL A 357 11.00 -7.61 3.40
C VAL A 357 11.48 -6.34 2.69
N THR A 358 12.69 -5.90 3.01
CA THR A 358 13.38 -4.88 2.20
C THR A 358 14.03 -5.50 0.97
N ARG A 359 14.04 -4.75 -0.14
CA ARG A 359 14.80 -5.11 -1.34
C ARG A 359 15.67 -3.93 -1.77
N PRO A 360 16.85 -4.15 -2.37
CA PRO A 360 17.61 -3.08 -2.98
C PRO A 360 16.78 -2.34 -4.05
N VAL A 361 16.81 -1.00 -4.06
CA VAL A 361 15.97 -0.16 -4.95
C VAL A 361 16.07 -0.57 -6.42
N LYS A 362 17.27 -0.91 -6.90
CA LYS A 362 17.54 -1.25 -8.30
C LYS A 362 17.20 -2.69 -8.69
N THR A 363 16.71 -3.50 -7.75
CA THR A 363 16.35 -4.89 -8.00
C THR A 363 14.84 -5.07 -8.06
N GLY A 364 14.37 -5.86 -9.03
CA GLY A 364 12.99 -6.34 -9.05
C GLY A 364 12.70 -7.28 -7.88
N VAL A 365 11.44 -7.67 -7.71
CA VAL A 365 11.05 -8.66 -6.70
C VAL A 365 11.67 -10.01 -7.07
N ALA A 366 12.63 -10.49 -6.27
CA ALA A 366 13.38 -11.72 -6.55
C ALA A 366 12.51 -13.00 -6.49
N HIS A 367 11.45 -13.00 -5.69
CA HIS A 367 10.60 -14.16 -5.47
C HIS A 367 9.13 -13.80 -5.68
N SER A 368 8.43 -14.53 -6.55
CA SER A 368 7.04 -14.26 -6.99
C SER A 368 5.98 -14.24 -5.87
N ARG A 369 6.36 -14.64 -4.65
CA ARG A 369 5.50 -14.66 -3.46
C ARG A 369 5.35 -13.27 -2.85
N TYR A 370 6.41 -12.46 -2.87
CA TYR A 370 6.39 -11.15 -2.24
C TYR A 370 5.79 -10.15 -3.19
N VAL A 371 4.75 -9.47 -2.75
CA VAL A 371 4.08 -8.45 -3.54
C VAL A 371 4.60 -7.08 -3.13
N GLU A 372 4.79 -6.15 -4.05
CA GLU A 372 5.22 -4.80 -3.68
C GLU A 372 4.25 -4.16 -2.66
N ALA A 373 4.78 -3.64 -1.57
CA ALA A 373 4.02 -2.90 -0.57
C ALA A 373 3.53 -1.58 -1.19
N PRO A 374 2.26 -1.18 -0.96
CA PRO A 374 1.72 0.04 -1.55
C PRO A 374 2.46 1.27 -1.00
N ALA A 375 3.11 2.01 -1.89
CA ALA A 375 3.75 3.29 -1.56
C ALA A 375 2.84 4.50 -1.86
N ASN A 376 1.73 4.27 -2.56
CA ASN A 376 0.83 5.30 -3.07
C ASN A 376 -0.62 4.92 -2.73
N SER A 377 -1.47 5.92 -2.53
CA SER A 377 -2.90 5.72 -2.38
C SER A 377 -3.53 5.31 -3.72
N THR A 378 -4.62 4.56 -3.67
CA THR A 378 -5.37 4.12 -4.85
C THR A 378 -6.60 4.99 -5.14
N VAL A 379 -6.96 5.87 -4.22
CA VAL A 379 -8.17 6.70 -4.25
C VAL A 379 -7.81 8.13 -3.84
N GLY A 380 -8.18 9.11 -4.65
CA GLY A 380 -8.12 10.53 -4.31
C GLY A 380 -9.42 11.00 -3.64
N VAL A 381 -9.34 12.07 -2.84
CA VAL A 381 -10.53 12.73 -2.29
C VAL A 381 -11.19 13.62 -3.33
N GLU A 382 -12.50 13.70 -3.27
CA GLU A 382 -13.28 14.73 -3.94
C GLU A 382 -13.07 16.08 -3.26
N GLY A 383 -12.71 17.07 -4.07
CA GLY A 383 -12.41 18.39 -3.56
C GLY A 383 -12.02 19.38 -4.64
N ARG A 384 -11.74 20.60 -4.19
CA ARG A 384 -11.25 21.66 -5.06
C ARG A 384 -9.81 21.37 -5.47
N ALA A 385 -9.51 21.57 -6.75
CA ALA A 385 -8.14 21.53 -7.26
C ALA A 385 -7.38 22.81 -6.88
N PHE A 386 -6.13 22.63 -6.45
CA PHE A 386 -5.15 23.66 -6.17
C PHE A 386 -4.02 23.54 -7.19
N HIS A 387 -3.72 24.68 -7.81
CA HIS A 387 -2.96 24.75 -9.03
C HIS A 387 -1.49 25.07 -8.73
N PRO A 388 -0.55 24.20 -9.15
CA PRO A 388 0.86 24.48 -8.98
C PRO A 388 1.33 25.56 -9.94
N TRP A 389 2.37 26.30 -9.56
CA TRP A 389 3.05 27.24 -10.46
C TRP A 389 3.91 26.53 -11.52
N GLU A 390 4.33 25.29 -11.25
CA GLU A 390 5.20 24.48 -12.11
C GLU A 390 4.65 23.06 -12.32
N ALA A 391 4.98 22.45 -13.46
CA ALA A 391 4.52 21.10 -13.81
C ALA A 391 5.00 19.99 -12.91
N ASP A 392 6.22 20.12 -12.39
CA ASP A 392 6.80 19.13 -11.49
C ASP A 392 6.19 19.23 -10.07
N GLY A 393 5.46 20.33 -9.76
CA GLY A 393 4.83 20.54 -8.46
C GLY A 393 3.68 19.56 -8.14
N GLY A 394 3.04 18.98 -9.16
CA GLY A 394 1.85 18.14 -8.99
C GLY A 394 0.60 18.94 -8.58
N PHE A 395 -0.59 18.33 -8.70
CA PHE A 395 -1.84 18.95 -8.25
C PHE A 395 -2.19 18.53 -6.83
N LEU A 396 -2.80 19.44 -6.08
CA LEU A 396 -3.42 19.14 -4.79
C LEU A 396 -4.93 19.23 -4.92
N PHE A 397 -5.65 18.30 -4.31
CA PHE A 397 -7.10 18.29 -4.20
C PHE A 397 -7.46 18.29 -2.72
N ALA A 398 -8.29 19.24 -2.28
CA ALA A 398 -8.74 19.27 -0.89
C ALA A 398 -10.24 19.48 -0.80
N GLY A 399 -10.87 18.68 0.05
CA GLY A 399 -12.28 18.74 0.37
C GLY A 399 -12.50 18.56 1.87
N PRO A 400 -13.75 18.47 2.34
CA PRO A 400 -14.06 18.31 3.76
C PRO A 400 -13.48 17.03 4.39
N SER A 401 -13.27 15.98 3.59
CA SER A 401 -12.81 14.66 4.05
C SER A 401 -11.29 14.54 4.17
N GLY A 402 -10.51 15.33 3.43
CA GLY A 402 -9.07 15.17 3.37
C GLY A 402 -8.39 15.94 2.25
N VAL A 403 -7.15 15.55 1.98
CA VAL A 403 -6.30 16.11 0.92
C VAL A 403 -5.62 15.00 0.14
N THR A 404 -5.51 15.18 -1.18
CA THR A 404 -4.77 14.31 -2.09
C THR A 404 -3.74 15.11 -2.87
N GLN A 405 -2.51 14.61 -2.93
CA GLN A 405 -1.47 15.08 -3.83
C GLN A 405 -1.35 14.12 -4.99
N VAL A 406 -1.31 14.63 -6.22
CA VAL A 406 -1.12 13.86 -7.44
C VAL A 406 0.13 14.35 -8.16
N HIS A 407 1.13 13.49 -8.29
CA HIS A 407 2.36 13.76 -8.99
C HIS A 407 2.66 12.60 -9.94
N GLY A 408 2.55 12.86 -11.24
CA GLY A 408 2.59 11.79 -12.23
C GLY A 408 1.45 10.78 -11.99
N PRO A 409 1.68 9.46 -12.17
CA PRO A 409 0.70 8.43 -11.84
C PRO A 409 0.57 8.17 -10.33
N SER A 410 1.48 8.70 -9.52
CA SER A 410 1.49 8.53 -8.08
C SER A 410 0.54 9.51 -7.40
N MET A 411 -0.17 9.03 -6.38
CA MET A 411 -0.95 9.90 -5.50
C MET A 411 -0.77 9.51 -4.03
N GLY A 412 -0.78 10.52 -3.17
CA GLY A 412 -0.87 10.35 -1.72
C GLY A 412 -2.13 11.00 -1.21
N THR A 413 -2.95 10.28 -0.45
CA THR A 413 -4.19 10.76 0.13
C THR A 413 -4.14 10.64 1.64
N VAL A 414 -4.43 11.74 2.35
CA VAL A 414 -4.63 11.73 3.80
C VAL A 414 -6.04 12.20 4.10
N LEU A 415 -6.86 11.28 4.62
CA LEU A 415 -8.16 11.61 5.20
C LEU A 415 -7.94 12.29 6.55
N PHE A 416 -8.63 13.40 6.81
CA PHE A 416 -8.43 14.16 8.04
C PHE A 416 -8.80 13.35 9.30
N ALA A 417 -9.84 12.52 9.23
CA ALA A 417 -10.22 11.61 10.32
C ALA A 417 -9.16 10.53 10.60
N GLU A 418 -8.40 10.14 9.59
CA GLU A 418 -7.33 9.14 9.70
C GLU A 418 -5.94 9.76 9.90
N CYS A 419 -5.84 11.10 9.95
CA CYS A 419 -4.59 11.79 10.18
C CYS A 419 -4.02 11.46 11.56
N ARG A 420 -2.72 11.14 11.58
CA ARG A 420 -1.96 10.76 12.77
C ARG A 420 -0.84 11.74 13.14
N GLY A 421 -0.57 12.70 12.26
CA GLY A 421 0.33 13.81 12.53
C GLY A 421 0.23 14.90 11.47
N LEU A 422 0.33 16.15 11.90
CA LEU A 422 0.47 17.33 11.04
C LEU A 422 1.68 18.13 11.47
N LEU A 423 2.72 18.14 10.66
CA LEU A 423 3.87 19.02 10.87
C LEU A 423 3.55 20.40 10.32
N VAL A 424 3.84 21.43 11.11
CA VAL A 424 3.56 22.85 10.80
C VAL A 424 4.85 23.65 10.92
N TRP A 425 5.24 24.32 9.83
CA TRP A 425 6.39 25.23 9.81
C TRP A 425 5.95 26.70 9.81
N PRO A 426 6.81 27.62 10.32
CA PRO A 426 6.52 29.06 10.32
C PRO A 426 6.31 29.68 8.95
N ASP A 427 6.87 29.10 7.89
CA ASP A 427 6.70 29.56 6.50
C ASP A 427 5.41 29.05 5.84
N GLY A 428 4.52 28.41 6.61
CA GLY A 428 3.24 27.90 6.15
C GLY A 428 3.26 26.48 5.59
N ALA A 429 4.44 25.85 5.45
CA ALA A 429 4.48 24.46 4.98
C ALA A 429 3.74 23.51 5.93
N ARG A 430 3.16 22.46 5.34
CA ARG A 430 2.46 21.39 6.06
C ARG A 430 2.92 20.03 5.57
N ARG A 431 3.05 19.07 6.48
CA ARG A 431 3.20 17.66 6.13
C ARG A 431 2.21 16.83 6.95
N LEU A 432 1.31 16.15 6.24
CA LEU A 432 0.30 15.27 6.84
C LEU A 432 0.78 13.83 6.80
N PHE A 433 0.45 13.08 7.84
CA PHE A 433 0.70 11.64 7.94
C PHE A 433 -0.64 10.92 8.11
N GLY A 434 -0.96 10.05 7.15
CA GLY A 434 -2.12 9.15 7.21
C GLY A 434 -1.86 7.96 8.14
N ARG A 435 -2.94 7.25 8.51
CA ARG A 435 -2.86 6.02 9.30
C ARG A 435 -2.03 4.93 8.60
N ASP A 436 -2.10 4.86 7.28
CA ASP A 436 -1.37 3.92 6.43
C ASP A 436 0.11 4.29 6.20
N GLY A 437 0.58 5.40 6.80
CA GLY A 437 1.93 5.91 6.60
C GLY A 437 2.10 6.77 5.34
N VAL A 438 1.07 6.88 4.49
CA VAL A 438 1.10 7.80 3.34
C VAL A 438 1.22 9.24 3.83
N THR A 439 2.03 10.03 3.13
CA THR A 439 2.23 11.44 3.46
C THR A 439 1.78 12.34 2.33
N VAL A 440 1.27 13.52 2.71
CA VAL A 440 1.00 14.62 1.78
C VAL A 440 1.80 15.83 2.24
N HIS A 441 2.62 16.37 1.35
CA HIS A 441 3.49 17.50 1.63
C HIS A 441 3.03 18.74 0.86
N ILE A 442 2.77 19.83 1.59
CA ILE A 442 2.22 21.08 1.06
C ILE A 442 3.27 22.17 1.24
N GLU A 443 3.78 22.67 0.12
CA GLU A 443 4.62 23.86 0.06
C GLU A 443 3.78 25.04 -0.45
N PRO A 444 3.26 25.92 0.41
CA PRO A 444 2.27 26.92 0.00
C PRO A 444 2.78 27.87 -1.07
N ALA A 445 4.08 28.20 -1.06
CA ALA A 445 4.71 29.03 -2.08
C ALA A 445 4.71 28.43 -3.49
N LEU A 446 4.42 27.14 -3.64
CA LEU A 446 4.36 26.45 -4.94
C LEU A 446 2.94 26.38 -5.52
N TYR A 447 1.93 26.87 -4.80
CA TYR A 447 0.53 26.78 -5.22
C TYR A 447 -0.17 28.14 -5.22
N ARG A 448 -1.12 28.29 -6.14
CA ARG A 448 -2.07 29.40 -6.13
C ARG A 448 -3.16 29.18 -5.07
N ASP A 449 -3.58 30.26 -4.42
CA ASP A 449 -4.64 30.29 -3.40
C ASP A 449 -4.37 29.35 -2.20
N ALA A 450 -3.08 29.16 -1.86
CA ALA A 450 -2.64 28.24 -0.82
C ALA A 450 -3.23 28.54 0.57
N GLU A 451 -3.52 29.80 0.90
CA GLU A 451 -4.14 30.19 2.18
C GLU A 451 -5.44 29.44 2.46
N MET A 452 -6.27 29.23 1.44
CA MET A 452 -7.51 28.49 1.58
C MET A 452 -7.27 26.98 1.71
N LEU A 453 -6.25 26.43 1.06
CA LEU A 453 -5.82 25.04 1.27
C LEU A 453 -5.38 24.82 2.72
N LEU A 454 -4.53 25.72 3.24
CA LEU A 454 -4.04 25.66 4.61
C LEU A 454 -5.20 25.77 5.62
N ALA A 455 -6.15 26.68 5.39
CA ALA A 455 -7.33 26.82 6.24
C ALA A 455 -8.23 25.57 6.25
N LEU A 456 -8.33 24.84 5.14
CA LEU A 456 -9.05 23.56 5.07
C LEU A 456 -8.32 22.48 5.88
N VAL A 457 -7.01 22.36 5.70
CA VAL A 457 -6.17 21.39 6.42
C VAL A 457 -6.19 21.64 7.93
N ASP A 458 -5.93 22.88 8.35
CA ASP A 458 -5.84 23.26 9.76
C ASP A 458 -7.20 23.10 10.48
N ARG A 459 -8.34 23.21 9.74
CA ARG A 459 -9.68 22.95 10.29
C ARG A 459 -10.03 21.47 10.33
N GLY A 460 -9.57 20.69 9.35
CA GLY A 460 -9.89 19.28 9.22
C GLY A 460 -9.14 18.40 10.21
N VAL A 461 -7.89 18.74 10.52
CA VAL A 461 -7.01 17.96 11.39
C VAL A 461 -7.25 18.26 12.87
N ARG A 462 -7.16 17.22 13.70
CA ARG A 462 -7.33 17.32 15.15
C ARG A 462 -6.16 18.07 15.80
N PRO A 463 -6.38 19.10 16.65
CA PRO A 463 -5.31 19.89 17.24
C PRO A 463 -4.25 19.09 18.00
N GLU A 464 -4.63 17.99 18.64
CA GLU A 464 -3.71 17.14 19.39
C GLU A 464 -2.70 16.36 18.53
N THR A 465 -2.89 16.34 17.20
CA THR A 465 -1.97 15.68 16.26
C THR A 465 -0.96 16.65 15.63
N VAL A 466 -1.03 17.93 15.97
CA VAL A 466 -0.16 18.96 15.41
C VAL A 466 1.21 18.95 16.08
N VAL A 467 2.26 18.97 15.26
CA VAL A 467 3.65 19.13 15.67
C VAL A 467 4.16 20.46 15.12
N ARG A 468 4.65 21.33 16.01
CA ARG A 468 5.26 22.61 15.61
C ARG A 468 6.74 22.41 15.31
N MET A 469 7.13 22.70 14.08
CA MET A 469 8.50 22.53 13.61
C MET A 469 9.28 23.86 13.70
N PRO A 470 10.61 23.82 13.91
CA PRO A 470 11.45 25.02 13.84
C PRO A 470 11.49 25.58 12.41
N ALA A 471 11.92 26.85 12.27
CA ALA A 471 12.13 27.46 10.96
C ALA A 471 13.14 26.66 10.13
N ARG A 472 12.89 26.55 8.82
CA ARG A 472 13.76 25.84 7.88
C ARG A 472 14.83 26.78 7.34
N GLU A 473 16.01 26.24 7.05
CA GLU A 473 17.11 27.00 6.43
C GLU A 473 16.76 27.47 5.00
N ARG A 474 15.99 26.66 4.27
CA ARG A 474 15.58 26.94 2.89
C ARG A 474 14.07 26.75 2.74
N THR A 475 13.41 27.78 2.23
CA THR A 475 12.00 27.73 1.83
C THR A 475 11.91 27.58 0.31
N PRO A 476 11.28 26.52 -0.22
CA PRO A 476 11.01 26.39 -1.65
C PRO A 476 10.20 27.57 -2.17
N ARG A 477 10.51 28.03 -3.39
CA ARG A 477 9.76 29.06 -4.11
C ARG A 477 9.65 28.63 -5.56
N ALA A 478 8.50 28.89 -6.16
CA ALA A 478 8.33 28.68 -7.58
C ALA A 478 9.23 29.66 -8.35
N GLU A 479 9.75 29.22 -9.49
CA GLU A 479 10.29 30.10 -10.50
C GLU A 479 9.18 31.04 -11.00
N ALA A 480 9.57 32.22 -11.50
CA ALA A 480 8.63 33.25 -11.91
C ALA A 480 7.86 32.83 -13.18
N ALA A 481 6.81 32.04 -13.01
CA ALA A 481 5.85 31.70 -14.05
C ALA A 481 4.73 32.77 -14.08
N ASP A 482 4.40 33.28 -15.27
CA ASP A 482 3.35 34.29 -15.45
C ASP A 482 1.96 33.80 -15.04
N ARG A 483 1.70 32.49 -15.11
CA ARG A 483 0.42 31.85 -14.76
C ARG A 483 0.62 30.45 -14.20
N PRO A 484 -0.16 30.03 -13.20
CA PRO A 484 -0.13 28.66 -12.72
C PRO A 484 -0.75 27.71 -13.74
N MET A 485 -0.43 26.42 -13.59
CA MET A 485 -1.03 25.40 -14.42
C MET A 485 -2.53 25.26 -14.17
N SER A 486 -3.35 25.32 -15.22
CA SER A 486 -4.77 24.96 -15.15
C SER A 486 -5.00 23.47 -15.43
N LEU A 487 -6.08 22.91 -14.90
CA LEU A 487 -6.63 21.64 -15.37
C LEU A 487 -7.29 21.79 -16.75
N ASP A 488 -7.72 23.01 -17.10
CA ASP A 488 -8.22 23.32 -18.43
C ASP A 488 -7.10 23.28 -19.46
N VAL A 489 -7.37 22.62 -20.60
CA VAL A 489 -6.47 22.62 -21.74
C VAL A 489 -6.66 23.94 -22.53
N PRO A 490 -5.61 24.76 -22.73
CA PRO A 490 -5.71 26.00 -23.48
C PRO A 490 -6.19 25.77 -24.92
N ALA A 491 -7.11 26.61 -25.40
CA ALA A 491 -7.71 26.49 -26.73
C ALA A 491 -6.70 26.54 -27.91
N ARG A 492 -5.49 27.08 -27.72
CA ARG A 492 -4.44 27.15 -28.76
C ARG A 492 -3.70 25.84 -28.97
N THR A 493 -3.64 24.94 -27.99
CA THR A 493 -3.15 23.56 -28.20
C THR A 493 -4.16 22.75 -29.05
N ILE A 494 -5.38 23.28 -29.22
CA ILE A 494 -6.51 22.71 -29.94
C ILE A 494 -6.57 23.24 -31.41
N GLU A 495 -5.55 23.94 -31.92
CA GLU A 495 -5.48 24.32 -33.34
C GLU A 495 -5.30 23.13 -34.29
N ASN A 496 -4.96 21.95 -33.76
CA ASN A 496 -5.07 20.68 -34.49
C ASN A 496 -6.50 20.09 -34.46
N ARG A 497 -7.53 20.94 -34.37
CA ARG A 497 -8.95 20.55 -34.29
C ARG A 497 -9.43 19.72 -35.47
N GLN A 498 -8.74 19.80 -36.62
CA GLN A 498 -8.98 18.96 -37.79
C GLN A 498 -8.27 17.60 -37.68
N ALA A 499 -7.04 17.54 -37.15
CA ALA A 499 -6.28 16.30 -36.99
C ALA A 499 -6.72 15.45 -35.78
N VAL A 500 -7.17 16.08 -34.69
CA VAL A 500 -7.68 15.39 -33.47
C VAL A 500 -9.03 14.72 -33.75
N ARG A 501 -9.87 15.34 -34.58
CA ARG A 501 -11.17 14.78 -34.98
C ARG A 501 -11.04 13.56 -35.91
N GLU A 502 -9.90 13.41 -36.55
CA GLU A 502 -9.56 12.28 -37.42
C GLU A 502 -8.76 11.17 -36.71
N ARG A 503 -8.30 11.40 -35.48
CA ARG A 503 -7.42 10.50 -34.71
C ARG A 503 -7.93 10.12 -33.31
N LEU A 504 -9.21 10.34 -33.01
CA LEU A 504 -9.87 9.93 -31.76
C LEU A 504 -10.71 8.64 -31.97
N PRO A 505 -10.16 7.41 -31.96
CA PRO A 505 -11.00 6.21 -31.97
C PRO A 505 -11.73 5.96 -30.65
N PHE A 506 -11.33 6.55 -29.51
CA PHE A 506 -11.96 6.21 -28.23
C PHE A 506 -13.08 7.16 -27.76
N LEU A 507 -13.19 8.38 -28.28
CA LEU A 507 -13.93 9.45 -27.57
C LEU A 507 -14.76 10.44 -28.42
N ALA A 508 -14.91 10.27 -29.75
CA ALA A 508 -15.75 11.19 -30.51
C ALA A 508 -16.48 10.53 -31.68
N GLY A 509 -17.41 9.64 -31.33
CA GLY A 509 -18.31 9.04 -32.28
C GLY A 509 -19.50 9.89 -32.69
N ARG A 510 -19.33 10.82 -33.64
CA ARG A 510 -20.46 11.16 -34.54
C ARG A 510 -20.49 10.11 -35.66
N TYR A 511 -21.13 8.99 -35.36
CA TYR A 511 -21.07 7.79 -36.17
C TYR A 511 -22.40 7.46 -36.86
N ALA A 512 -22.27 6.74 -37.98
CA ALA A 512 -23.40 6.18 -38.71
C ALA A 512 -23.91 4.95 -37.95
N ARG A 513 -25.23 4.93 -37.70
CA ARG A 513 -25.97 3.99 -36.86
C ARG A 513 -25.53 2.51 -36.99
N PRO A 514 -25.03 1.88 -35.91
CA PRO A 514 -25.05 0.42 -35.77
C PRO A 514 -26.49 -0.11 -35.81
N ILE A 515 -26.70 -1.27 -36.43
CA ILE A 515 -28.00 -1.92 -36.68
C ILE A 515 -28.65 -2.52 -35.40
N HIS A 516 -28.12 -2.23 -34.21
CA HIS A 516 -28.71 -2.58 -32.93
C HIS A 516 -29.01 -1.29 -32.15
N GLU A 517 -30.09 -0.61 -32.54
CA GLU A 517 -30.54 0.61 -31.88
C GLU A 517 -30.99 0.28 -30.45
N ASP A 518 -30.49 1.05 -29.48
CA ASP A 518 -31.14 1.27 -28.19
C ASP A 518 -31.98 2.55 -28.37
N PRO A 519 -33.23 2.45 -28.87
CA PRO A 519 -33.94 3.62 -29.38
C PRO A 519 -34.26 4.61 -28.26
N GLU A 520 -34.48 4.10 -27.04
CA GLU A 520 -34.71 4.89 -25.84
C GLU A 520 -33.51 5.79 -25.53
N LEU A 521 -32.29 5.25 -25.55
CA LEU A 521 -31.07 6.02 -25.33
C LEU A 521 -30.92 7.10 -26.42
N TYR A 522 -31.03 6.72 -27.69
CA TYR A 522 -30.79 7.64 -28.81
C TYR A 522 -31.85 8.74 -28.93
N ALA A 523 -33.08 8.49 -28.49
CA ALA A 523 -34.15 9.49 -28.48
C ALA A 523 -33.80 10.71 -27.61
N VAL A 524 -33.04 10.53 -26.52
CA VAL A 524 -32.74 11.61 -25.56
C VAL A 524 -31.29 12.04 -25.54
N LEU A 525 -30.35 11.26 -26.10
CA LEU A 525 -28.91 11.57 -26.09
C LEU A 525 -28.57 12.97 -26.62
N GLY A 526 -29.29 13.44 -27.64
CA GLY A 526 -29.13 14.80 -28.18
C GLY A 526 -29.52 15.91 -27.19
N ARG A 527 -30.51 15.66 -26.32
CA ARG A 527 -30.93 16.59 -25.25
C ARG A 527 -29.95 16.57 -24.08
N ILE A 528 -29.45 15.39 -23.72
CA ILE A 528 -28.41 15.20 -22.70
C ILE A 528 -27.16 16.01 -23.07
N ARG A 529 -26.69 15.93 -24.32
CA ARG A 529 -25.58 16.75 -24.84
C ARG A 529 -25.81 18.27 -24.76
N ARG A 530 -27.06 18.72 -24.63
CA ARG A 530 -27.45 20.12 -24.48
C ARG A 530 -27.72 20.54 -23.04
N GLY A 531 -27.50 19.65 -22.07
CA GLY A 531 -27.58 19.96 -20.64
C GLY A 531 -28.73 19.30 -19.88
N SER A 532 -29.66 18.59 -20.54
CA SER A 532 -30.72 17.83 -19.84
C SER A 532 -30.20 16.50 -19.30
N VAL A 533 -29.23 16.55 -18.39
CA VAL A 533 -28.51 15.38 -17.85
C VAL A 533 -29.40 14.47 -17.01
N GLU A 534 -30.44 15.01 -16.38
CA GLU A 534 -31.42 14.27 -15.58
C GLU A 534 -32.12 13.14 -16.36
N LEU A 535 -32.20 13.27 -17.69
CA LEU A 535 -32.79 12.25 -18.56
C LEU A 535 -31.96 10.96 -18.65
N GLY A 536 -30.68 11.00 -18.28
CA GLY A 536 -29.79 9.84 -18.30
C GLY A 536 -30.02 8.86 -17.15
N LEU A 537 -30.47 9.33 -15.98
CA LEU A 537 -30.60 8.49 -14.78
C LEU A 537 -31.64 7.38 -14.94
N PRO A 538 -32.87 7.63 -15.43
CA PRO A 538 -33.84 6.56 -15.66
C PRO A 538 -33.35 5.51 -16.66
N LEU A 539 -32.57 5.92 -17.67
CA LEU A 539 -32.00 5.01 -18.66
C LEU A 539 -30.97 4.05 -18.04
N LEU A 540 -30.14 4.54 -17.12
CA LEU A 540 -29.20 3.68 -16.38
C LEU A 540 -29.93 2.79 -15.39
N ALA A 541 -30.84 3.35 -14.58
CA ALA A 541 -31.58 2.60 -13.58
C ALA A 541 -32.34 1.41 -14.18
N ALA A 542 -32.92 1.58 -15.38
CA ALA A 542 -33.64 0.51 -16.10
C ALA A 542 -32.75 -0.68 -16.52
N THR A 543 -31.42 -0.56 -16.44
CA THR A 543 -30.47 -1.61 -16.88
C THR A 543 -29.75 -2.32 -15.75
N ARG A 544 -30.12 -2.10 -14.47
CA ARG A 544 -29.43 -2.71 -13.31
C ARG A 544 -29.37 -4.25 -13.34
N ASN A 545 -30.30 -4.90 -14.05
CA ASN A 545 -30.34 -6.37 -14.22
C ASN A 545 -29.74 -6.87 -15.54
N ASP A 546 -29.23 -5.98 -16.40
CA ASP A 546 -28.60 -6.30 -17.69
C ASP A 546 -27.25 -5.60 -17.78
N ALA A 547 -26.19 -6.27 -17.29
CA ALA A 547 -24.86 -5.69 -17.17
C ALA A 547 -24.26 -5.26 -18.54
N GLU A 548 -24.54 -5.99 -19.61
CA GLU A 548 -24.06 -5.66 -20.95
C GLU A 548 -24.68 -4.37 -21.47
N ARG A 549 -26.02 -4.25 -21.37
CA ARG A 549 -26.73 -3.04 -21.78
C ARG A 549 -26.40 -1.86 -20.87
N ARG A 550 -26.25 -2.11 -19.58
CA ARG A 550 -25.84 -1.09 -18.61
C ARG A 550 -24.51 -0.48 -18.96
N ARG A 551 -23.51 -1.30 -19.27
CA ARG A 551 -22.20 -0.82 -19.73
C ARG A 551 -22.27 -0.09 -21.07
N GLN A 552 -23.10 -0.55 -22.00
CA GLN A 552 -23.33 0.16 -23.25
C GLN A 552 -23.93 1.56 -23.05
N ARG A 553 -25.00 1.68 -22.23
CA ARG A 553 -25.64 2.96 -21.92
C ARG A 553 -24.69 3.88 -21.16
N LEU A 554 -24.00 3.37 -20.15
CA LEU A 554 -23.03 4.12 -19.35
C LEU A 554 -21.92 4.73 -20.21
N GLY A 555 -21.29 3.95 -21.10
CA GLY A 555 -20.28 4.49 -22.01
C GLY A 555 -20.83 5.61 -22.91
N SER A 556 -22.02 5.41 -23.47
CA SER A 556 -22.66 6.42 -24.35
C SER A 556 -23.04 7.71 -23.61
N LEU A 557 -23.46 7.59 -22.35
CA LEU A 557 -23.81 8.74 -21.50
C LEU A 557 -22.55 9.47 -21.02
N ALA A 558 -21.50 8.74 -20.64
CA ALA A 558 -20.21 9.31 -20.26
C ALA A 558 -19.54 10.05 -21.43
N ASP A 559 -19.66 9.57 -22.67
CA ASP A 559 -19.17 10.27 -23.87
C ASP A 559 -20.02 11.50 -24.24
N ALA A 560 -21.25 11.61 -23.74
CA ALA A 560 -22.18 12.67 -24.12
C ALA A 560 -21.94 13.99 -23.37
N VAL A 561 -21.34 13.95 -22.19
CA VAL A 561 -21.18 15.11 -21.30
C VAL A 561 -19.85 15.07 -20.56
N LYS A 562 -19.33 16.23 -20.21
CA LYS A 562 -18.21 16.34 -19.26
C LYS A 562 -18.70 16.09 -17.83
N ALA A 563 -17.82 15.63 -16.96
CA ALA A 563 -18.12 15.40 -15.54
C ALA A 563 -18.67 16.65 -14.84
N GLU A 564 -18.12 17.83 -15.18
CA GLU A 564 -18.58 19.15 -14.68
C GLU A 564 -20.09 19.37 -14.86
N ALA A 565 -20.67 18.87 -15.96
CA ALA A 565 -22.10 19.04 -16.24
C ALA A 565 -23.00 18.24 -15.28
N LEU A 566 -22.43 17.27 -14.55
CA LEU A 566 -23.14 16.47 -13.55
C LEU A 566 -23.02 17.06 -12.14
N SER A 567 -22.12 18.01 -11.90
CA SER A 567 -21.81 18.54 -10.55
C SER A 567 -23.03 19.09 -9.81
N GLY A 568 -23.89 19.85 -10.50
CA GLY A 568 -25.12 20.38 -9.90
C GLY A 568 -26.10 19.27 -9.46
N LEU A 569 -26.21 18.22 -10.26
CA LEU A 569 -27.06 17.06 -9.93
C LEU A 569 -26.46 16.25 -8.78
N ARG A 570 -25.12 16.10 -8.75
CA ARG A 570 -24.40 15.41 -7.66
C ARG A 570 -24.55 16.12 -6.32
N ALA A 571 -24.55 17.46 -6.33
CA ALA A 571 -24.80 18.24 -5.13
C ALA A 571 -26.24 18.04 -4.59
N ALA A 572 -27.22 17.90 -5.49
CA ALA A 572 -28.61 17.66 -5.11
C ALA A 572 -28.88 16.21 -4.67
N PHE A 573 -28.20 15.24 -5.27
CA PHE A 573 -28.38 13.80 -5.03
C PHE A 573 -27.03 13.10 -4.81
N PRO A 574 -26.33 13.37 -3.69
CA PRO A 574 -24.96 12.90 -3.46
C PRO A 574 -24.84 11.38 -3.33
N ASP A 575 -25.92 10.70 -2.95
CA ASP A 575 -25.97 9.24 -2.78
C ASP A 575 -26.77 8.52 -3.88
N ASP A 576 -27.10 9.17 -5.00
CA ASP A 576 -27.70 8.46 -6.13
C ASP A 576 -26.64 7.55 -6.79
N PRO A 577 -26.83 6.21 -6.77
CA PRO A 577 -25.80 5.29 -7.22
C PRO A 577 -25.55 5.30 -8.73
N ASP A 578 -26.57 5.60 -9.54
CA ASP A 578 -26.44 5.66 -11.00
C ASP A 578 -25.72 6.95 -11.42
N LEU A 579 -25.99 8.05 -10.71
CA LEU A 579 -25.29 9.31 -10.90
C LEU A 579 -23.82 9.22 -10.50
N LEU A 580 -23.50 8.58 -9.38
CA LEU A 580 -22.12 8.35 -8.95
C LEU A 580 -21.34 7.50 -9.96
N LEU A 581 -21.96 6.42 -10.46
CA LEU A 581 -21.38 5.58 -11.51
C LEU A 581 -21.14 6.37 -12.81
N TRP A 582 -22.12 7.18 -13.24
CA TRP A 582 -21.97 8.03 -14.42
C TRP A 582 -20.89 9.09 -14.24
N ALA A 583 -20.84 9.75 -13.08
CA ALA A 583 -19.83 10.76 -12.77
C ALA A 583 -18.42 10.18 -12.84
N GLY A 584 -18.17 9.04 -12.19
CA GLY A 584 -16.87 8.37 -12.25
C GLY A 584 -16.46 7.98 -13.68
N SER A 585 -17.40 7.44 -14.46
CA SER A 585 -17.16 7.12 -15.88
C SER A 585 -16.86 8.38 -16.71
N ALA A 586 -17.61 9.47 -16.51
CA ALA A 586 -17.38 10.75 -17.20
C ALA A 586 -16.00 11.35 -16.87
N ILE A 587 -15.54 11.27 -15.61
CA ILE A 587 -14.20 11.71 -15.21
C ILE A 587 -13.12 10.92 -15.95
N ILE A 588 -13.28 9.59 -16.05
CA ILE A 588 -12.37 8.74 -16.85
C ILE A 588 -12.34 9.24 -18.30
N ARG A 589 -13.51 9.49 -18.92
CA ARG A 589 -13.61 9.99 -20.31
C ARG A 589 -12.95 11.36 -20.50
N ASP A 590 -13.17 12.28 -19.56
CA ASP A 590 -12.56 13.60 -19.59
C ASP A 590 -11.02 13.50 -19.50
N ALA A 591 -10.49 12.66 -18.61
CA ALA A 591 -9.05 12.42 -18.50
C ALA A 591 -8.47 11.87 -19.83
N TRP A 592 -9.04 10.80 -20.39
CA TRP A 592 -8.55 10.24 -21.66
C TRP A 592 -8.63 11.23 -22.84
N THR A 593 -9.59 12.16 -22.82
CA THR A 593 -9.65 13.27 -23.80
C THR A 593 -8.43 14.20 -23.69
N ILE A 594 -7.94 14.48 -22.48
CA ILE A 594 -6.77 15.33 -22.23
C ILE A 594 -5.49 14.68 -22.74
N ARG A 595 -5.30 13.38 -22.48
CA ARG A 595 -4.09 12.65 -22.91
C ARG A 595 -3.94 12.61 -24.44
N SER A 596 -5.05 12.57 -25.18
CA SER A 596 -5.13 12.27 -26.62
C SER A 596 -4.63 10.85 -26.97
N ASP A 597 -5.05 10.31 -28.12
CA ASP A 597 -4.68 8.96 -28.57
C ASP A 597 -3.24 8.86 -29.12
N SER A 598 -2.39 9.86 -28.88
CA SER A 598 -0.98 9.86 -29.30
C SER A 598 -0.12 9.02 -28.34
N GLN A 599 0.91 8.33 -28.87
CA GLN A 599 1.86 7.60 -28.02
C GLN A 599 2.52 8.53 -26.99
N ALA A 600 2.91 8.00 -25.83
CA ALA A 600 3.45 8.79 -24.71
C ALA A 600 4.65 9.67 -25.09
N GLN A 601 5.44 9.25 -26.08
CA GLN A 601 6.56 10.01 -26.63
C GLN A 601 6.18 11.27 -27.43
N TYR A 602 4.89 11.46 -27.76
CA TYR A 602 4.38 12.58 -28.56
C TYR A 602 3.43 13.51 -27.77
N VAL A 603 3.29 13.31 -26.46
CA VAL A 603 2.40 14.06 -25.56
C VAL A 603 3.28 14.87 -24.60
N GLY A 604 2.99 16.17 -24.44
CA GLY A 604 3.78 17.04 -23.55
C GLY A 604 3.65 16.64 -22.08
N ARG A 605 4.69 16.88 -21.26
CA ARG A 605 4.68 16.57 -19.81
C ARG A 605 3.44 17.16 -19.11
N ASP A 606 3.09 18.40 -19.41
CA ASP A 606 1.90 19.08 -18.85
C ASP A 606 0.57 18.37 -19.12
N GLN A 607 0.44 17.73 -20.30
CA GLN A 607 -0.78 16.99 -20.65
C GLN A 607 -0.92 15.73 -19.80
N PHE A 608 0.18 15.04 -19.52
CA PHE A 608 0.20 13.89 -18.61
C PHE A 608 -0.09 14.30 -17.16
N THR A 609 0.50 15.40 -16.68
CA THR A 609 0.20 15.91 -15.34
C THR A 609 -1.30 16.20 -15.18
N ARG A 610 -1.95 16.82 -16.18
CA ARG A 610 -3.41 17.04 -16.18
C ARG A 610 -4.21 15.74 -16.28
N PHE A 611 -3.76 14.78 -17.10
CA PHE A 611 -4.42 13.48 -17.27
C PHE A 611 -4.59 12.76 -15.93
N TRP A 612 -3.51 12.60 -15.18
CA TRP A 612 -3.57 11.91 -13.88
C TRP A 612 -4.31 12.72 -12.82
N ALA A 613 -4.17 14.05 -12.83
CA ALA A 613 -4.89 14.92 -11.91
C ALA A 613 -6.42 14.86 -12.10
N VAL A 614 -6.91 14.80 -13.34
CA VAL A 614 -8.36 14.60 -13.57
C VAL A 614 -8.76 13.17 -13.23
N LEU A 615 -7.96 12.17 -13.64
CA LEU A 615 -8.29 10.77 -13.46
C LEU A 615 -8.40 10.38 -11.97
N SER A 616 -7.59 10.96 -11.08
CA SER A 616 -7.60 10.67 -9.64
C SER A 616 -8.95 10.89 -8.97
N GLY A 617 -9.81 11.77 -9.53
CA GLY A 617 -11.16 12.03 -9.02
C GLY A 617 -12.20 10.95 -9.35
N ALA A 618 -11.87 9.94 -10.16
CA ALA A 618 -12.85 8.94 -10.59
C ALA A 618 -13.14 7.85 -9.55
N ALA A 619 -12.15 7.50 -8.72
CA ALA A 619 -12.26 6.31 -7.87
C ALA A 619 -13.29 6.42 -6.75
N GLU A 620 -13.34 7.55 -6.05
CA GLU A 620 -14.26 7.76 -4.93
C GLU A 620 -15.74 7.57 -5.33
N PRO A 621 -16.27 8.26 -6.36
CA PRO A 621 -17.66 8.04 -6.76
C PRO A 621 -17.92 6.62 -7.28
N LEU A 622 -16.95 5.97 -7.93
CA LEU A 622 -17.10 4.59 -8.39
C LEU A 622 -17.16 3.59 -7.21
N LEU A 623 -16.31 3.75 -6.20
CA LEU A 623 -16.33 2.89 -5.01
C LEU A 623 -17.60 3.11 -4.18
N ARG A 624 -18.08 4.36 -4.09
CA ARG A 624 -19.38 4.67 -3.48
C ARG A 624 -20.53 4.00 -4.25
N ALA A 625 -20.53 4.08 -5.59
CA ALA A 625 -21.50 3.39 -6.43
C ALA A 625 -21.43 1.86 -6.25
N ALA A 626 -20.22 1.28 -6.14
CA ALA A 626 -20.03 -0.15 -5.89
C ALA A 626 -20.62 -0.62 -4.56
N THR A 627 -20.54 0.23 -3.52
CA THR A 627 -21.13 -0.03 -2.21
C THR A 627 -22.66 0.01 -2.25
N LEU A 628 -23.22 1.00 -2.97
CA LEU A 628 -24.67 1.18 -3.11
C LEU A 628 -25.31 0.21 -4.12
N LEU A 629 -24.51 -0.36 -5.04
CA LEU A 629 -24.91 -1.35 -6.03
C LEU A 629 -24.08 -2.65 -5.87
N PRO A 630 -24.25 -3.40 -4.77
CA PRO A 630 -23.35 -4.49 -4.40
C PRO A 630 -23.33 -5.65 -5.42
N HIS A 631 -24.32 -5.75 -6.30
CA HIS A 631 -24.40 -6.78 -7.35
C HIS A 631 -24.03 -6.29 -8.76
N ASP A 632 -23.81 -4.99 -8.94
CA ASP A 632 -23.49 -4.41 -10.25
C ASP A 632 -21.99 -4.53 -10.56
N PRO A 633 -21.58 -5.16 -11.69
CA PRO A 633 -20.18 -5.25 -12.08
C PRO A 633 -19.64 -3.93 -12.66
N SER A 634 -20.50 -2.99 -13.05
CA SER A 634 -20.13 -1.80 -13.81
C SER A 634 -19.15 -0.87 -13.08
N PRO A 635 -19.31 -0.57 -11.78
CA PRO A 635 -18.32 0.22 -11.04
C PRO A 635 -16.93 -0.41 -11.06
N TRP A 636 -16.84 -1.74 -10.97
CA TRP A 636 -15.57 -2.47 -10.92
C TRP A 636 -14.86 -2.50 -12.29
N ASP A 637 -15.61 -2.58 -13.40
CA ASP A 637 -15.06 -2.43 -14.75
C ASP A 637 -14.50 -1.02 -15.00
N GLU A 638 -15.20 0.02 -14.54
CA GLU A 638 -14.69 1.40 -14.58
C GLU A 638 -13.47 1.57 -13.68
N LEU A 639 -13.45 0.96 -12.48
CA LEU A 639 -12.28 0.95 -11.58
C LEU A 639 -11.08 0.22 -12.19
N GLN A 640 -11.30 -0.84 -12.99
CA GLN A 640 -10.22 -1.48 -13.76
C GLN A 640 -9.65 -0.53 -14.81
N SER A 641 -10.50 0.22 -15.51
CA SER A 641 -10.07 1.23 -16.49
C SER A 641 -9.32 2.39 -15.84
N TYR A 642 -9.83 2.89 -14.71
CA TYR A 642 -9.19 3.88 -13.86
C TYR A 642 -7.82 3.39 -13.37
N GLY A 643 -7.77 2.20 -12.79
CA GLY A 643 -6.55 1.65 -12.21
C GLY A 643 -5.45 1.44 -13.25
N ARG A 644 -5.82 1.03 -14.47
CA ARG A 644 -4.87 0.98 -15.61
C ARG A 644 -4.33 2.37 -15.95
N GLY A 645 -5.18 3.39 -16.02
CA GLY A 645 -4.76 4.76 -16.33
C GLY A 645 -3.87 5.40 -15.25
N MET A 646 -4.20 5.16 -13.97
CA MET A 646 -3.39 5.55 -12.81
C MET A 646 -2.18 4.64 -12.58
N GLN A 647 -2.03 3.57 -13.36
CA GLN A 647 -0.94 2.59 -13.21
C GLN A 647 -0.87 1.94 -11.82
N LEU A 648 -2.03 1.66 -11.21
CA LEU A 648 -2.11 0.99 -9.91
C LEU A 648 -1.59 -0.45 -9.98
N GLY A 649 -0.84 -0.91 -8.98
CA GLY A 649 -0.22 -2.23 -8.99
C GLY A 649 -1.19 -3.41 -9.20
N ARG A 650 -0.64 -4.55 -9.65
CA ARG A 650 -1.41 -5.76 -9.98
C ARG A 650 -2.37 -6.28 -8.92
N PRO A 651 -2.03 -6.32 -7.63
CA PRO A 651 -2.96 -6.81 -6.60
C PRO A 651 -4.28 -6.04 -6.61
N VAL A 652 -4.22 -4.72 -6.80
CA VAL A 652 -5.41 -3.86 -6.84
C VAL A 652 -6.23 -4.18 -8.08
N LEU A 653 -5.60 -4.23 -9.27
CA LEU A 653 -6.29 -4.54 -10.53
C LEU A 653 -6.88 -5.96 -10.55
N ASP A 654 -6.22 -6.91 -9.89
CA ASP A 654 -6.69 -8.29 -9.75
C ASP A 654 -7.86 -8.38 -8.77
N SER A 655 -7.88 -7.56 -7.71
CA SER A 655 -9.05 -7.45 -6.83
C SER A 655 -10.27 -6.89 -7.55
N TYR A 656 -10.09 -5.88 -8.42
CA TYR A 656 -11.18 -5.37 -9.26
C TYR A 656 -11.67 -6.43 -10.25
N TRP A 657 -10.76 -7.21 -10.84
CA TRP A 657 -11.11 -8.33 -11.71
C TRP A 657 -11.92 -9.42 -10.98
N ALA A 658 -11.54 -9.77 -9.76
CA ALA A 658 -12.28 -10.71 -8.93
C ALA A 658 -13.71 -10.21 -8.66
N GLU A 659 -13.87 -8.92 -8.37
CA GLU A 659 -15.19 -8.33 -8.13
C GLU A 659 -16.07 -8.26 -9.40
N ILE A 660 -15.49 -8.05 -10.59
CA ILE A 660 -16.20 -8.14 -11.89
C ILE A 660 -16.69 -9.58 -12.10
N THR A 661 -15.78 -10.55 -12.05
CA THR A 661 -16.09 -11.96 -12.35
C THR A 661 -17.03 -12.61 -11.34
N ARG A 662 -16.96 -12.20 -10.07
CA ARG A 662 -17.89 -12.64 -9.03
C ARG A 662 -19.34 -12.23 -9.33
N ARG A 663 -19.56 -11.08 -9.97
CA ARG A 663 -20.89 -10.52 -10.27
C ARG A 663 -21.40 -10.86 -11.66
N ALA A 664 -20.53 -10.79 -12.66
CA ALA A 664 -20.84 -11.07 -14.05
C ALA A 664 -19.64 -11.79 -14.71
N PRO A 665 -19.54 -13.12 -14.54
CA PRO A 665 -18.42 -13.91 -15.07
C PRO A 665 -18.19 -13.75 -16.58
N ASN A 666 -19.25 -13.44 -17.33
CA ASN A 666 -19.22 -13.34 -18.79
C ASN A 666 -19.37 -11.89 -19.30
N LEU A 667 -19.13 -10.86 -18.47
CA LEU A 667 -19.21 -9.47 -18.92
C LEU A 667 -18.12 -9.17 -19.96
N TRP A 668 -18.51 -9.05 -21.22
CA TRP A 668 -17.62 -8.92 -22.37
C TRP A 668 -16.65 -7.75 -22.23
N ILE A 669 -17.15 -6.58 -21.82
CA ILE A 669 -16.29 -5.40 -21.67
C ILE A 669 -15.27 -5.55 -20.53
N GLY A 670 -15.63 -6.27 -19.47
CA GLY A 670 -14.72 -6.57 -18.36
C GLY A 670 -13.56 -7.46 -18.81
N HIS A 671 -13.84 -8.49 -19.62
CA HIS A 671 -12.80 -9.34 -20.22
C HIS A 671 -11.94 -8.57 -21.22
N TYR A 672 -12.55 -7.72 -22.04
CA TYR A 672 -11.83 -6.88 -23.00
C TYR A 672 -10.86 -5.90 -22.30
N ASN A 673 -11.29 -5.25 -21.23
CA ASN A 673 -10.43 -4.39 -20.42
C ASN A 673 -9.35 -5.19 -19.68
N ARG A 674 -9.65 -6.43 -19.27
CA ARG A 674 -8.66 -7.32 -18.63
C ARG A 674 -7.54 -7.72 -19.58
N VAL A 675 -7.83 -7.97 -20.86
CA VAL A 675 -6.80 -8.19 -21.91
C VAL A 675 -5.81 -7.02 -21.93
N GLN A 676 -6.30 -5.77 -21.85
CA GLN A 676 -5.44 -4.59 -21.84
C GLN A 676 -4.58 -4.51 -20.57
N VAL A 677 -5.14 -4.81 -19.40
CA VAL A 677 -4.38 -4.83 -18.14
C VAL A 677 -3.23 -5.85 -18.19
N LEU A 678 -3.48 -7.01 -18.80
CA LEU A 678 -2.50 -8.09 -18.93
C LEU A 678 -1.52 -7.91 -20.09
N ALA A 679 -1.73 -6.95 -20.98
CA ALA A 679 -0.84 -6.69 -22.10
C ALA A 679 0.54 -6.18 -21.63
N ALA A 680 1.59 -6.50 -22.38
CA ALA A 680 2.99 -6.17 -22.03
C ALA A 680 3.27 -4.67 -21.89
N LYS A 681 2.54 -3.83 -22.63
CA LYS A 681 2.64 -2.36 -22.55
C LYS A 681 2.12 -1.77 -21.24
N TRP A 682 1.44 -2.58 -20.43
CA TRP A 682 0.90 -2.20 -19.12
C TRP A 682 1.61 -2.99 -18.03
N GLN A 683 0.93 -3.92 -17.36
CA GLN A 683 1.47 -4.58 -16.18
C GLN A 683 1.45 -6.11 -16.29
N GLY A 684 1.43 -6.65 -17.51
CA GLY A 684 1.53 -8.08 -17.74
C GLY A 684 2.56 -8.42 -18.81
N SER A 685 2.32 -9.50 -19.53
CA SER A 685 3.23 -10.04 -20.54
C SER A 685 2.44 -10.69 -21.68
N ALA A 686 3.11 -10.90 -22.82
CA ALA A 686 2.52 -11.59 -23.96
C ALA A 686 1.99 -12.99 -23.58
N ALA A 687 2.70 -13.70 -22.70
CA ALA A 687 2.30 -15.02 -22.22
C ALA A 687 1.04 -14.96 -21.33
N GLU A 688 0.98 -14.02 -20.38
CA GLU A 688 -0.16 -13.88 -19.47
C GLU A 688 -1.46 -13.50 -20.21
N VAL A 689 -1.39 -12.55 -21.14
CA VAL A 689 -2.58 -12.11 -21.89
C VAL A 689 -3.11 -13.22 -22.81
N LEU A 690 -2.21 -14.00 -23.42
CA LEU A 690 -2.61 -15.15 -24.25
C LEU A 690 -3.21 -16.27 -23.39
N ALA A 691 -2.57 -16.64 -22.29
CA ALA A 691 -3.09 -17.67 -21.39
C ALA A 691 -4.49 -17.32 -20.86
N PHE A 692 -4.70 -16.04 -20.49
CA PHE A 692 -6.01 -15.54 -20.09
C PHE A 692 -7.05 -15.65 -21.21
N ALA A 693 -6.70 -15.23 -22.42
CA ALA A 693 -7.61 -15.25 -23.56
C ALA A 693 -7.99 -16.67 -23.99
N GLU A 694 -7.03 -17.60 -23.97
CA GLU A 694 -7.26 -19.01 -24.29
C GLU A 694 -8.13 -19.70 -23.22
N ASP A 695 -7.86 -19.48 -21.93
CA ASP A 695 -8.70 -20.00 -20.84
C ASP A 695 -10.13 -19.44 -20.92
N THR A 696 -10.27 -18.14 -21.21
CA THR A 696 -11.57 -17.50 -21.44
C THR A 696 -12.30 -18.16 -22.60
N ALA A 697 -11.65 -18.29 -23.75
CA ALA A 697 -12.24 -18.92 -24.93
C ALA A 697 -12.57 -20.39 -24.70
N ALA A 698 -11.81 -21.11 -23.86
CA ALA A 698 -12.08 -22.51 -23.51
C ALA A 698 -13.35 -22.68 -22.66
N ARG A 699 -13.57 -21.80 -21.67
CA ARG A 699 -14.68 -21.88 -20.71
C ARG A 699 -16.05 -21.53 -21.29
N VAL A 700 -16.10 -20.62 -22.26
CA VAL A 700 -17.38 -20.14 -22.80
C VAL A 700 -18.03 -21.13 -23.77
N ARG A 701 -19.34 -21.04 -23.95
CA ARG A 701 -20.08 -21.91 -24.88
C ARG A 701 -19.74 -21.57 -26.35
N PRO A 702 -19.84 -22.51 -27.30
CA PRO A 702 -19.80 -22.18 -28.71
C PRO A 702 -20.81 -21.07 -29.04
N GLY A 703 -20.42 -20.09 -29.86
CA GLY A 703 -21.25 -18.92 -30.15
C GLY A 703 -20.96 -17.65 -29.34
N ASP A 704 -20.30 -17.78 -28.19
CA ASP A 704 -20.09 -16.67 -27.26
C ASP A 704 -19.02 -15.69 -27.77
N PRO A 705 -19.29 -14.37 -27.81
CA PRO A 705 -18.34 -13.37 -28.30
C PRO A 705 -17.08 -13.22 -27.44
N LEU A 706 -17.04 -13.77 -26.22
CA LEU A 706 -15.81 -13.84 -25.42
C LEU A 706 -14.72 -14.71 -26.06
N ALA A 707 -15.06 -15.62 -26.97
CA ALA A 707 -14.06 -16.34 -27.75
C ALA A 707 -13.15 -15.38 -28.57
N ALA A 708 -13.61 -14.16 -28.87
CA ALA A 708 -12.81 -13.14 -29.54
C ALA A 708 -11.70 -12.52 -28.67
N MET A 709 -11.63 -12.84 -27.37
CA MET A 709 -10.50 -12.41 -26.53
C MET A 709 -9.17 -12.96 -27.04
N VAL A 710 -9.17 -14.11 -27.71
CA VAL A 710 -7.97 -14.66 -28.39
C VAL A 710 -7.49 -13.72 -29.49
N ALA A 711 -8.42 -13.22 -30.32
CA ALA A 711 -8.09 -12.24 -31.35
C ALA A 711 -7.62 -10.92 -30.74
N ALA A 712 -8.26 -10.46 -29.66
CA ALA A 712 -7.83 -9.26 -28.95
C ALA A 712 -6.39 -9.40 -28.40
N ALA A 713 -6.06 -10.50 -27.73
CA ALA A 713 -4.74 -10.74 -27.17
C ALA A 713 -3.64 -10.80 -28.26
N HIS A 714 -3.91 -11.48 -29.38
CA HIS A 714 -2.96 -11.51 -30.49
C HIS A 714 -2.81 -10.14 -31.17
N LEU A 715 -3.88 -9.37 -31.36
CA LEU A 715 -3.80 -8.02 -31.91
C LEU A 715 -2.97 -7.09 -31.01
N GLU A 716 -3.11 -7.20 -29.68
CA GLU A 716 -2.29 -6.47 -28.71
C GLU A 716 -0.80 -6.83 -28.84
N ASN A 717 -0.48 -8.13 -28.87
CA ASN A 717 0.91 -8.58 -29.03
C ASN A 717 1.50 -8.19 -30.39
N ALA A 718 0.69 -8.23 -31.45
CA ALA A 718 1.10 -7.86 -32.81
C ALA A 718 1.55 -6.40 -32.90
N VAL A 719 0.91 -5.48 -32.16
CA VAL A 719 1.28 -4.07 -32.10
C VAL A 719 2.61 -3.85 -31.37
N ALA A 720 2.97 -4.74 -30.45
CA ALA A 720 4.23 -4.69 -29.70
C ALA A 720 5.39 -5.42 -30.38
N CYS A 721 5.16 -6.06 -31.53
CA CYS A 721 6.17 -6.84 -32.25
C CYS A 721 7.04 -5.95 -33.15
N ASP A 722 8.36 -6.11 -33.06
CA ASP A 722 9.34 -5.33 -33.84
C ASP A 722 9.23 -5.55 -35.36
N GLU A 723 8.87 -6.77 -35.79
CA GLU A 723 8.64 -7.12 -37.19
C GLU A 723 7.31 -6.58 -37.74
N GLY A 724 6.50 -5.98 -36.87
CA GLY A 724 5.18 -5.45 -37.18
C GLY A 724 4.06 -6.50 -37.07
N PRO A 725 2.79 -6.07 -37.24
CA PRO A 725 1.65 -6.92 -36.91
C PRO A 725 1.40 -8.04 -37.95
N THR A 726 1.82 -7.85 -39.21
CA THR A 726 1.58 -8.83 -40.29
C THR A 726 2.39 -10.11 -40.12
N PRO A 727 3.74 -10.09 -39.93
CA PRO A 727 4.51 -11.33 -39.76
C PRO A 727 4.08 -12.12 -38.53
N TYR A 728 3.80 -11.45 -37.41
CA TYR A 728 3.33 -12.11 -36.19
C TYR A 728 1.99 -12.84 -36.38
N LEU A 729 0.98 -12.16 -36.93
CA LEU A 729 -0.35 -12.77 -37.11
C LEU A 729 -0.39 -13.86 -38.19
N ALA A 730 0.58 -13.87 -39.10
CA ALA A 730 0.73 -14.89 -40.14
C ALA A 730 1.46 -16.15 -39.66
N GLN A 731 2.04 -16.16 -38.46
CA GLN A 731 2.68 -17.35 -37.90
C GLN A 731 1.70 -18.53 -37.82
N PRO A 732 2.09 -19.75 -38.23
CA PRO A 732 1.17 -20.90 -38.29
C PRO A 732 0.45 -21.19 -36.97
N GLU A 733 1.14 -21.10 -35.84
CA GLU A 733 0.62 -21.32 -34.50
C GLU A 733 -0.36 -20.23 -34.05
N VAL A 734 -0.09 -18.97 -34.38
CA VAL A 734 -0.97 -17.83 -34.09
C VAL A 734 -2.25 -17.92 -34.94
N HIS A 735 -2.09 -18.17 -36.25
CA HIS A 735 -3.21 -18.35 -37.16
C HIS A 735 -4.08 -19.54 -36.75
N PHE A 736 -3.48 -20.67 -36.35
CA PHE A 736 -4.21 -21.82 -35.85
C PHE A 736 -5.02 -21.49 -34.59
N SER A 737 -4.45 -20.76 -33.63
CA SER A 737 -5.17 -20.34 -32.42
C SER A 737 -6.36 -19.43 -32.76
N LEU A 738 -6.16 -18.45 -33.64
CA LEU A 738 -7.21 -17.55 -34.16
C LEU A 738 -8.33 -18.33 -34.86
N ALA A 739 -7.97 -19.27 -35.74
CA ALA A 739 -8.93 -20.10 -36.50
C ALA A 739 -9.78 -20.97 -35.56
N ARG A 740 -9.16 -21.64 -34.59
CA ARG A 740 -9.85 -22.45 -33.58
C ARG A 740 -10.87 -21.62 -32.77
N ALA A 741 -10.46 -20.43 -32.32
CA ALA A 741 -11.34 -19.54 -31.56
C ALA A 741 -12.49 -18.98 -32.42
N ALA A 742 -12.19 -18.61 -33.67
CA ALA A 742 -13.18 -18.13 -34.63
C ALA A 742 -14.22 -19.22 -34.97
N ASP A 743 -13.78 -20.46 -35.17
CA ASP A 743 -14.65 -21.59 -35.48
C ASP A 743 -15.58 -21.91 -34.30
N LYS A 744 -15.07 -21.85 -33.05
CA LYS A 744 -15.90 -21.96 -31.84
C LYS A 744 -16.94 -20.83 -31.73
N PHE A 745 -16.55 -19.60 -32.05
CA PHE A 745 -17.48 -18.46 -32.07
C PHE A 745 -18.57 -18.59 -33.14
N ASN A 746 -18.24 -19.18 -34.30
CA ASN A 746 -19.18 -19.33 -35.41
C ASN A 746 -20.08 -20.58 -35.29
N ALA A 747 -19.72 -21.58 -34.48
CA ALA A 747 -20.41 -22.87 -34.42
C ALA A 747 -21.86 -22.82 -33.91
N SER A 748 -22.24 -21.83 -33.08
CA SER A 748 -23.62 -21.71 -32.56
C SER A 748 -24.02 -20.26 -32.30
N PRO A 749 -24.34 -19.47 -33.34
CA PRO A 749 -24.60 -18.04 -33.21
C PRO A 749 -25.67 -17.68 -32.16
N THR A 750 -25.28 -17.02 -31.06
CA THR A 750 -26.19 -16.45 -30.08
C THR A 750 -26.36 -14.93 -30.28
N PRO A 751 -27.56 -14.36 -30.03
CA PRO A 751 -27.74 -12.91 -29.97
C PRO A 751 -26.93 -12.31 -28.83
N HIS A 752 -26.09 -11.30 -29.13
CA HIS A 752 -25.30 -10.60 -28.13
C HIS A 752 -24.96 -9.18 -28.61
N LEU A 753 -24.99 -8.19 -27.71
CA LEU A 753 -24.72 -6.77 -28.04
C LEU A 753 -23.32 -6.55 -28.63
N ARG A 754 -22.34 -7.35 -28.20
CA ARG A 754 -20.94 -7.29 -28.64
C ARG A 754 -20.58 -8.20 -29.81
N ARG A 755 -21.56 -8.86 -30.43
CA ARG A 755 -21.31 -9.79 -31.56
C ARG A 755 -20.62 -9.10 -32.74
N SER A 756 -21.04 -7.88 -33.08
CA SER A 756 -20.43 -7.09 -34.16
C SER A 756 -18.94 -6.83 -33.89
N TRP A 757 -18.58 -6.46 -32.67
CA TRP A 757 -17.20 -6.19 -32.27
C TRP A 757 -16.33 -7.46 -32.27
N ALA A 758 -16.86 -8.58 -31.78
CA ALA A 758 -16.18 -9.87 -31.88
C ALA A 758 -15.86 -10.26 -33.33
N HIS A 759 -16.80 -10.05 -34.26
CA HIS A 759 -16.52 -10.23 -35.69
C HIS A 759 -15.47 -9.23 -36.20
N GLN A 760 -15.43 -7.99 -35.73
CA GLN A 760 -14.36 -7.05 -36.14
C GLN A 760 -12.98 -7.48 -35.65
N LEU A 761 -12.84 -7.96 -34.41
CA LEU A 761 -11.56 -8.46 -33.88
C LEU A 761 -10.99 -9.60 -34.73
N PHE A 762 -11.79 -10.63 -34.99
CA PHE A 762 -11.38 -11.72 -35.90
C PHE A 762 -11.14 -11.23 -37.32
N GLY A 763 -12.02 -10.36 -37.84
CA GLY A 763 -11.91 -9.81 -39.19
C GLY A 763 -10.63 -9.00 -39.40
N GLY A 764 -10.26 -8.18 -38.42
CA GLY A 764 -9.00 -7.42 -38.40
C GLY A 764 -7.80 -8.35 -38.33
N ALA A 765 -7.79 -9.31 -37.40
CA ALA A 765 -6.69 -10.26 -37.25
C ALA A 765 -6.45 -11.07 -38.54
N PHE A 766 -7.48 -11.68 -39.14
CA PHE A 766 -7.34 -12.43 -40.39
C PHE A 766 -7.00 -11.54 -41.59
N HIS A 767 -7.54 -10.32 -41.65
CA HIS A 767 -7.18 -9.38 -42.72
C HIS A 767 -5.69 -9.04 -42.66
N THR A 768 -5.16 -8.76 -41.46
CA THR A 768 -3.73 -8.47 -41.27
C THR A 768 -2.85 -9.69 -41.51
N ALA A 769 -3.30 -10.89 -41.14
CA ALA A 769 -2.61 -12.16 -41.41
C ALA A 769 -2.63 -12.59 -42.89
N GLY A 770 -3.40 -11.92 -43.76
CA GLY A 770 -3.53 -12.25 -45.18
C GLY A 770 -4.59 -13.33 -45.51
N ASP A 771 -5.31 -13.86 -44.52
CA ASP A 771 -6.44 -14.78 -44.72
C ASP A 771 -7.71 -14.02 -45.09
N LEU A 772 -7.79 -13.59 -46.35
CA LEU A 772 -8.89 -12.79 -46.85
C LEU A 772 -10.23 -13.54 -46.88
N THR A 773 -10.21 -14.88 -46.87
CA THR A 773 -11.43 -15.71 -46.88
C THR A 773 -12.11 -15.66 -45.52
N ARG A 774 -11.38 -15.93 -44.43
CA ARG A 774 -11.91 -15.80 -43.07
C ARG A 774 -12.21 -14.35 -42.74
N ALA A 775 -11.36 -13.41 -43.15
CA ALA A 775 -11.61 -11.98 -42.97
C ALA A 775 -12.94 -11.55 -43.62
N ARG A 776 -13.20 -11.96 -44.88
CA ARG A 776 -14.46 -11.68 -45.58
C ARG A 776 -15.69 -12.18 -44.81
N HIS A 777 -15.63 -13.40 -44.29
CA HIS A 777 -16.73 -13.97 -43.50
C HIS A 777 -17.06 -13.08 -42.30
N HIS A 778 -16.05 -12.76 -41.47
CA HIS A 778 -16.24 -11.95 -40.26
C HIS A 778 -16.67 -10.51 -40.58
N LEU A 779 -16.02 -9.84 -41.55
CA LEU A 779 -16.34 -8.46 -41.91
C LEU A 779 -17.75 -8.29 -42.49
N ARG A 780 -18.30 -9.34 -43.13
CA ARG A 780 -19.71 -9.36 -43.56
C ARG A 780 -20.66 -9.35 -42.36
N GLN A 781 -20.39 -10.18 -41.36
CA GLN A 781 -21.21 -10.33 -40.16
C GLN A 781 -21.08 -9.14 -39.20
N ALA A 782 -19.94 -8.44 -39.19
CA ALA A 782 -19.73 -7.25 -38.37
C ALA A 782 -20.76 -6.13 -38.65
N GLY A 783 -21.37 -6.09 -39.85
CA GLY A 783 -22.37 -5.07 -40.21
C GLY A 783 -21.76 -3.67 -40.35
N TRP A 784 -22.58 -2.66 -40.61
CA TRP A 784 -22.12 -1.27 -40.80
C TRP A 784 -22.02 -0.56 -39.46
N THR A 785 -20.91 -0.78 -38.77
CA THR A 785 -20.63 -0.22 -37.43
C THR A 785 -19.34 0.60 -37.45
N ASP A 786 -19.01 1.17 -36.30
CA ASP A 786 -17.76 1.88 -36.13
C ASP A 786 -16.61 0.92 -35.97
N ALA A 787 -15.43 1.35 -36.39
CA ALA A 787 -14.22 0.56 -36.25
C ALA A 787 -13.99 0.24 -34.77
N GLU A 788 -13.95 -1.04 -34.46
CA GLU A 788 -13.53 -1.56 -33.18
C GLU A 788 -12.06 -1.13 -32.96
N PRO A 789 -11.74 -0.41 -31.87
CA PRO A 789 -10.44 0.22 -31.71
C PRO A 789 -9.27 -0.76 -31.83
N LEU A 790 -9.30 -1.90 -31.17
CA LEU A 790 -8.14 -2.80 -31.17
C LEU A 790 -7.87 -3.43 -32.53
N ALA A 791 -8.91 -3.79 -33.28
CA ALA A 791 -8.81 -4.39 -34.60
C ALA A 791 -8.22 -3.46 -35.67
N TRP A 792 -8.29 -2.14 -35.48
CA TRP A 792 -8.00 -1.17 -36.56
C TRP A 792 -7.10 0.01 -36.16
N ASN A 793 -6.68 0.13 -34.90
CA ASN A 793 -5.92 1.30 -34.39
C ASN A 793 -4.42 1.31 -34.72
N TYR A 794 -3.91 0.34 -35.49
CA TYR A 794 -2.55 0.42 -36.04
C TYR A 794 -2.45 1.30 -37.31
N ALA A 795 -3.56 1.88 -37.77
CA ALA A 795 -3.58 2.86 -38.85
C ALA A 795 -4.00 4.26 -38.36
N PRO A 796 -3.47 5.35 -38.95
CA PRO A 796 -3.82 6.72 -38.57
C PRO A 796 -5.31 7.07 -38.66
N ASN A 797 -6.11 6.29 -39.39
CA ASN A 797 -7.56 6.43 -39.46
C ASN A 797 -8.21 5.03 -39.42
N PRO A 798 -8.58 4.54 -38.22
CA PRO A 798 -9.11 3.19 -38.01
C PRO A 798 -10.42 2.95 -38.77
N GLN A 799 -11.29 3.95 -38.81
CA GLN A 799 -12.56 3.88 -39.53
C GLN A 799 -12.37 3.75 -41.04
N ARG A 800 -11.38 4.45 -41.60
CA ARG A 800 -11.02 4.33 -43.01
C ARG A 800 -10.42 2.95 -43.29
N LEU A 801 -9.54 2.45 -42.42
CA LEU A 801 -8.95 1.12 -42.56
C LEU A 801 -10.03 0.02 -42.53
N PHE A 802 -10.95 0.05 -41.57
CA PHE A 802 -12.08 -0.89 -41.52
C PHE A 802 -12.90 -0.86 -42.82
N ARG A 803 -13.25 0.33 -43.32
CA ARG A 803 -13.97 0.48 -44.60
C ARG A 803 -13.16 -0.04 -45.79
N LEU A 804 -11.83 0.14 -45.77
CA LEU A 804 -10.93 -0.35 -46.81
C LEU A 804 -10.82 -1.88 -46.78
N ALA A 805 -10.61 -2.48 -45.61
CA ALA A 805 -10.57 -3.94 -45.42
C ALA A 805 -11.84 -4.62 -45.92
N ARG A 806 -13.01 -4.02 -45.67
CA ARG A 806 -14.28 -4.49 -46.24
C ARG A 806 -14.31 -4.44 -47.76
N ARG A 807 -13.80 -3.36 -48.38
CA ARG A 807 -13.72 -3.26 -49.84
C ARG A 807 -12.74 -4.28 -50.42
N HIS A 808 -11.57 -4.44 -49.82
CA HIS A 808 -10.57 -5.44 -50.21
C HIS A 808 -11.12 -6.87 -50.15
N THR A 809 -11.96 -7.15 -49.15
CA THR A 809 -12.62 -8.45 -49.00
C THR A 809 -13.93 -8.57 -49.80
N GLY A 810 -14.34 -7.58 -50.60
CA GLY A 810 -15.55 -7.64 -51.43
C GLY A 810 -16.88 -7.48 -50.66
N VAL A 811 -16.84 -6.93 -49.44
CA VAL A 811 -18.02 -6.63 -48.61
C VAL A 811 -18.53 -5.21 -48.91
N HIS A 812 -19.51 -5.09 -49.81
CA HIS A 812 -20.07 -3.81 -50.25
C HIS A 812 -21.33 -3.38 -49.47
N ARG A 813 -21.63 -2.07 -49.46
CA ARG A 813 -22.89 -1.53 -48.92
C ARG A 813 -23.96 -1.77 -49.96
N HIS A 814 -24.93 -2.63 -49.67
CA HIS A 814 -26.15 -2.64 -50.45
C HIS A 814 -26.83 -1.28 -50.25
N ARG A 815 -26.92 -0.47 -51.33
CA ARG A 815 -27.94 0.57 -51.39
C ARG A 815 -29.27 -0.18 -51.39
N ALA A 816 -30.16 0.14 -50.45
CA ALA A 816 -31.55 -0.26 -50.60
C ALA A 816 -32.02 0.19 -52.00
N PRO A 817 -32.72 -0.65 -52.78
CA PRO A 817 -33.42 -0.19 -53.98
C PRO A 817 -34.38 0.92 -53.55
N GLY A 818 -34.49 1.98 -54.35
CA GLY A 818 -35.14 3.22 -53.96
C GLY A 818 -36.62 3.09 -53.58
N LEU A 819 -36.99 3.95 -52.62
CA LEU A 819 -38.34 4.36 -52.17
C LEU A 819 -39.21 3.29 -51.51
#